data_AF-A0A3M5R9S0-F1
#
_entry.id   AF-A0A3M5R9S0-F1
#
_cell.length_a   1.000
_cell.length_b   1.000
_cell.length_c   1.000
_cell.angle_alpha   90.00
_cell.angle_beta   90.00
_cell.angle_gamma   90.00
#
_symmetry.space_group_name_H-M   'P 1'
#
loop_
_entity.id
_entity.type
_entity.pdbx_description
1 polymer ?
#
loop_
_entity_poly.entity_id
_entity_poly.type
_entity_poly.pdbx_seq_one_letter_code
_entity_poly.pdbx_strand_id
1 'polypeptide(L)'
;MTLQLRFAEFSASGPRAENQDALRMVTPAPALAASKGYLFALADGVSQCADGALAAQSTLQALALDYYSTPETWGVAQSLDRLLLAQNRWLLANGLLTTLSALVLRGRRFTLAHVGDCRAYRWQAGTLKRISEDHVSEQADMQHVLKRALGLDQYVVMDYLEGELCEGERLLLVSDGIWATLGDASIRSILTEQDDHDSAVKTLVSAAHLAGSQDNASALLIQVDSLGTDDLGDTLLQLQQWPLPPALKVGQTFEGWNVGDIVAQSRQSILYRVKDAHGQPWLLKTLPASRHDEAGAGQGLLLEEWFLRRVAGRFFPEVHSLAQRQHLYYVMREYPGSTLAEVFRRNGPLPLVQWQDLATRVLRATGLLHRRNIIHRDIKPENLLLGNDGELRLLDFGLAFCPGLSATNAEDLPGTPSYIAPEAFNGAEAHPRQDLYAVGVTLYYLLTGHYPYGEIEAFQHRRFGTPIPASRYRPDLPQWLSQSLDKALQADPDQRYETSEQWLLELEQAEHRPLVARPRPLLEREPLKVWRWSRCCAICWRSSGSWGATDSAAPAPLLCSTPQASAEITATIANTPVYAREHELAQALHSPFQIIHNAQPSTMKAAPPERTGPDKGVPVRQLAGRLFLFAHTVSSPLSGDSEAR
;
A
#
# COMPACT_ATOMS: atom_id res chain seq x y z
N MET A 1 -4.65 -8.62 23.96
CA MET A 1 -5.85 -7.95 24.49
C MET A 1 -6.29 -6.93 23.46
N THR A 2 -7.60 -6.71 23.29
CA THR A 2 -8.13 -5.67 22.38
C THR A 2 -8.10 -4.32 23.08
N LEU A 3 -7.88 -3.23 22.34
CA LEU A 3 -7.92 -1.86 22.86
C LEU A 3 -9.31 -1.58 23.48
N GLN A 4 -9.34 -1.25 24.78
CA GLN A 4 -10.55 -0.85 25.51
C GLN A 4 -10.48 0.63 25.88
N LEU A 5 -11.57 1.35 25.60
CA LEU A 5 -11.67 2.79 25.77
C LEU A 5 -12.95 3.14 26.52
N ARG A 6 -12.85 4.14 27.40
CA ARG A 6 -14.01 4.90 27.92
C ARG A 6 -13.93 6.32 27.42
N PHE A 7 -15.06 6.95 27.16
CA PHE A 7 -15.08 8.33 26.68
C PHE A 7 -16.35 9.05 27.13
N ALA A 8 -16.25 10.37 27.22
CA ALA A 8 -17.37 11.26 27.51
C ALA A 8 -17.23 12.54 26.68
N GLU A 9 -18.37 13.11 26.29
CA GLU A 9 -18.44 14.33 25.51
C GLU A 9 -19.47 15.29 26.08
N PHE A 10 -19.20 16.59 25.95
CA PHE A 10 -20.19 17.60 26.26
C PHE A 10 -19.93 18.85 25.43
N SER A 11 -21.00 19.43 24.91
CA SER A 11 -20.95 20.62 24.06
C SER A 11 -22.14 21.52 24.38
N ALA A 12 -21.90 22.83 24.43
CA ALA A 12 -22.94 23.82 24.68
C ALA A 12 -22.69 25.10 23.89
N SER A 13 -23.77 25.75 23.45
CA SER A 13 -23.69 26.95 22.63
C SER A 13 -23.22 28.20 23.38
N GLY A 14 -23.25 28.18 24.72
CA GLY A 14 -22.96 29.35 25.54
C GLY A 14 -23.95 30.48 25.25
N PRO A 15 -23.48 31.73 25.13
CA PRO A 15 -24.34 32.88 24.83
C PRO A 15 -24.76 32.97 23.34
N ARG A 16 -24.22 32.12 22.46
CA ARG A 16 -24.61 32.10 21.04
C ARG A 16 -25.98 31.45 20.83
N ALA A 17 -26.68 31.87 19.79
CA ALA A 17 -27.99 31.35 19.42
C ALA A 17 -27.94 29.90 18.90
N GLU A 18 -26.83 29.53 18.27
CA GLU A 18 -26.60 28.20 17.71
C GLU A 18 -25.22 27.68 18.14
N ASN A 19 -25.10 26.35 18.17
CA ASN A 19 -23.85 25.67 18.43
C ASN A 19 -23.17 25.34 17.10
N GLN A 20 -22.04 25.99 16.83
CA GLN A 20 -21.25 25.80 15.62
C GLN A 20 -20.13 24.78 15.81
N ASP A 21 -19.87 24.36 17.05
CA ASP A 21 -19.03 23.20 17.34
C ASP A 21 -19.74 21.90 16.96
N ALA A 22 -18.97 20.94 16.45
CA ALA A 22 -19.41 19.58 16.24
C ALA A 22 -18.44 18.60 16.91
N LEU A 23 -19.01 17.54 17.50
CA LEU A 23 -18.28 16.41 18.07
C LEU A 23 -18.68 15.13 17.36
N ARG A 24 -17.74 14.20 17.20
CA ARG A 24 -18.01 12.91 16.57
C ARG A 24 -17.14 11.81 17.15
N MET A 25 -17.78 10.68 17.45
CA MET A 25 -17.14 9.47 17.95
C MET A 25 -17.65 8.29 17.14
N VAL A 26 -16.76 7.41 16.69
CA VAL A 26 -17.16 6.22 15.94
C VAL A 26 -16.46 4.98 16.51
N THR A 27 -17.28 4.04 16.97
CA THR A 27 -16.90 2.70 17.42
C THR A 27 -17.29 1.67 16.35
N PRO A 28 -16.41 1.37 15.38
CA PRO A 28 -16.73 0.45 14.31
C PRO A 28 -16.80 -1.00 14.81
N ALA A 29 -17.25 -1.92 13.96
CA ALA A 29 -17.21 -3.35 14.26
C ALA A 29 -15.77 -3.82 14.59
N PRO A 30 -15.56 -4.81 15.48
CA PRO A 30 -14.24 -5.17 15.99
C PRO A 30 -13.17 -5.47 14.91
N ALA A 31 -13.54 -6.13 13.82
CA ALA A 31 -12.61 -6.42 12.72
C ALA A 31 -12.14 -5.13 12.00
N LEU A 32 -13.02 -4.15 11.85
CA LEU A 32 -12.69 -2.87 11.24
C LEU A 32 -11.95 -1.95 12.23
N ALA A 33 -12.29 -2.03 13.52
CA ALA A 33 -11.53 -1.39 14.59
C ALA A 33 -10.07 -1.90 14.64
N ALA A 34 -9.84 -3.18 14.34
CA ALA A 34 -8.50 -3.76 14.29
C ALA A 34 -7.63 -3.12 13.18
N SER A 35 -8.19 -2.91 11.98
CA SER A 35 -7.44 -2.33 10.85
C SER A 35 -7.39 -0.80 10.88
N LYS A 36 -8.50 -0.14 11.23
CA LYS A 36 -8.71 1.32 11.11
C LYS A 36 -8.80 2.06 12.45
N GLY A 37 -8.93 1.36 13.57
CA GLY A 37 -9.02 2.00 14.88
C GLY A 37 -10.37 2.65 15.17
N TYR A 38 -10.40 3.36 16.30
CA TYR A 38 -11.52 4.17 16.78
C TYR A 38 -11.29 5.64 16.43
N LEU A 39 -12.31 6.34 15.95
CA LEU A 39 -12.22 7.73 15.52
C LEU A 39 -12.94 8.65 16.49
N PHE A 40 -12.25 9.69 16.93
CA PHE A 40 -12.75 10.77 17.78
C PHE A 40 -12.40 12.10 17.13
N ALA A 41 -13.35 13.02 17.00
CA ALA A 41 -13.08 14.28 16.33
C ALA A 41 -13.90 15.44 16.90
N LEU A 42 -13.28 16.61 16.86
CA LEU A 42 -13.85 17.91 17.18
C LEU A 42 -13.60 18.84 16.00
N ALA A 43 -14.62 19.59 15.60
CA ALA A 43 -14.53 20.64 14.60
C ALA A 43 -15.29 21.86 15.10
N ASP A 44 -14.71 23.04 14.92
CA ASP A 44 -15.34 24.32 15.22
C ASP A 44 -15.51 25.13 13.93
N GLY A 45 -16.71 25.65 13.74
CA GLY A 45 -17.13 26.43 12.58
C GLY A 45 -16.64 27.87 12.65
N VAL A 46 -15.99 28.35 11.58
CA VAL A 46 -15.44 29.71 11.58
C VAL A 46 -16.55 30.75 11.39
N SER A 47 -16.70 31.66 12.35
CA SER A 47 -17.80 32.65 12.41
C SER A 47 -17.92 33.61 11.20
N GLN A 48 -16.84 33.78 10.40
CA GLN A 48 -16.83 34.65 9.22
C GLN A 48 -17.31 33.96 7.92
N CYS A 49 -17.72 32.68 7.97
CA CYS A 49 -18.21 31.96 6.79
C CYS A 49 -19.74 31.93 6.69
N ALA A 50 -20.25 31.52 5.53
CA ALA A 50 -21.69 31.52 5.23
C ALA A 50 -22.51 30.64 6.19
N ASP A 51 -21.93 29.54 6.69
CA ASP A 51 -22.53 28.64 7.67
C ASP A 51 -21.45 27.78 8.37
N GLY A 52 -20.94 28.23 9.52
CA GLY A 52 -19.89 27.53 10.26
C GLY A 52 -20.34 26.19 10.84
N ALA A 53 -21.60 26.11 11.30
CA ALA A 53 -22.15 24.87 11.85
C ALA A 53 -22.24 23.79 10.77
N LEU A 54 -22.70 24.15 9.56
CA LEU A 54 -22.73 23.23 8.42
C LEU A 54 -21.31 22.76 8.03
N ALA A 55 -20.31 23.65 8.07
CA ALA A 55 -18.92 23.31 7.76
C ALA A 55 -18.37 22.25 8.73
N ALA A 56 -18.54 22.47 10.04
CA ALA A 56 -18.08 21.56 11.08
C ALA A 56 -18.82 20.20 11.02
N GLN A 57 -20.16 20.23 10.96
CA GLN A 57 -20.98 19.02 10.95
C GLN A 57 -20.75 18.16 9.70
N SER A 58 -20.70 18.78 8.51
CA SER A 58 -20.46 18.06 7.26
C SER A 58 -19.06 17.41 7.24
N THR A 59 -18.06 18.09 7.77
CA THR A 59 -16.68 17.58 7.86
C THR A 59 -16.59 16.37 8.78
N LEU A 60 -17.19 16.44 9.96
CA LEU A 60 -17.20 15.30 10.87
C LEU A 60 -18.07 14.15 10.39
N GLN A 61 -19.16 14.45 9.68
CA GLN A 61 -20.01 13.42 9.06
C GLN A 61 -19.27 12.70 7.93
N ALA A 62 -18.56 13.43 7.06
CA ALA A 62 -17.72 12.86 6.01
C ALA A 62 -16.61 11.98 6.62
N LEU A 63 -15.91 12.46 7.65
CA LEU A 63 -14.93 11.66 8.38
C LEU A 63 -15.54 10.38 8.95
N ALA A 64 -16.69 10.46 9.61
CA ALA A 64 -17.31 9.29 10.23
C ALA A 64 -17.79 8.21 9.24
N LEU A 65 -18.18 8.61 8.03
CA LEU A 65 -18.72 7.70 7.01
C LEU A 65 -17.64 7.20 6.05
N ASP A 66 -16.79 8.12 5.57
CA ASP A 66 -15.88 7.84 4.46
C ASP A 66 -14.55 7.28 4.96
N TYR A 67 -14.11 7.59 6.20
CA TYR A 67 -12.86 7.08 6.76
C TYR A 67 -12.82 5.55 6.77
N TYR A 68 -13.90 4.93 7.25
CA TYR A 68 -14.05 3.48 7.31
C TYR A 68 -14.33 2.83 5.95
N SER A 69 -14.65 3.65 4.94
CA SER A 69 -14.83 3.22 3.55
C SER A 69 -13.51 3.30 2.75
N THR A 70 -12.46 3.90 3.31
CA THR A 70 -11.12 3.90 2.68
C THR A 70 -10.54 2.49 2.62
N PRO A 71 -9.67 2.18 1.63
CA PRO A 71 -9.04 0.87 1.53
C PRO A 71 -8.40 0.46 2.86
N GLU A 72 -8.74 -0.74 3.36
CA GLU A 72 -8.26 -1.17 4.68
C GLU A 72 -6.74 -1.27 4.77
N THR A 73 -6.06 -1.43 3.63
CA THR A 73 -4.60 -1.50 3.52
C THR A 73 -3.90 -0.14 3.62
N TRP A 74 -4.65 0.96 3.58
CA TRP A 74 -4.09 2.29 3.82
C TRP A 74 -3.89 2.53 5.31
N GLY A 75 -2.72 3.05 5.66
CA GLY A 75 -2.43 3.54 7.01
C GLY A 75 -3.41 4.64 7.44
N VAL A 76 -3.49 4.88 8.74
CA VAL A 76 -4.41 5.86 9.33
C VAL A 76 -4.17 7.26 8.77
N ALA A 77 -2.93 7.75 8.82
CA ALA A 77 -2.56 9.08 8.32
C ALA A 77 -2.86 9.23 6.82
N GLN A 78 -2.51 8.23 6.00
CA GLN A 78 -2.81 8.24 4.56
C GLN A 78 -4.32 8.29 4.28
N SER A 79 -5.12 7.57 5.06
CA SER A 79 -6.58 7.54 4.91
C SER A 79 -7.20 8.90 5.25
N LEU A 80 -6.75 9.51 6.35
CA LEU A 80 -7.17 10.85 6.75
C LEU A 80 -6.76 11.90 5.72
N ASP A 81 -5.50 11.87 5.23
CA ASP A 81 -4.99 12.85 4.28
C ASP A 81 -5.79 12.86 2.98
N ARG A 82 -6.04 11.69 2.39
CA ARG A 82 -6.82 11.59 1.14
C ARG A 82 -8.26 12.05 1.30
N LEU A 83 -8.89 11.73 2.44
CA LEU A 83 -10.26 12.14 2.74
C LEU A 83 -10.34 13.64 2.99
N LEU A 84 -9.47 14.19 3.84
CA LEU A 84 -9.47 15.59 4.22
C LEU A 84 -9.11 16.50 3.04
N LEU A 85 -8.23 16.07 2.13
CA LEU A 85 -8.00 16.78 0.87
C LEU A 85 -9.25 16.84 -0.02
N ALA A 86 -10.08 15.79 -0.03
CA ALA A 86 -11.34 15.80 -0.76
C ALA A 86 -12.38 16.71 -0.09
N GLN A 87 -12.49 16.63 1.23
CA GLN A 87 -13.40 17.47 2.01
C GLN A 87 -13.03 18.96 1.93
N ASN A 88 -11.73 19.29 1.97
CA ASN A 88 -11.23 20.65 1.81
C ASN A 88 -11.68 21.27 0.47
N ARG A 89 -11.61 20.51 -0.63
CA ARG A 89 -12.08 20.97 -1.95
C ARG A 89 -13.57 21.25 -1.96
N TRP A 90 -14.37 20.42 -1.28
CA TRP A 90 -15.80 20.62 -1.19
C TRP A 90 -16.14 21.86 -0.35
N LEU A 91 -15.50 22.05 0.80
CA LEU A 91 -15.68 23.24 1.64
C LEU A 91 -15.31 24.53 0.90
N LEU A 92 -14.16 24.55 0.24
CA LEU A 92 -13.69 25.68 -0.56
C LEU A 92 -14.68 26.04 -1.67
N ALA A 93 -15.23 25.05 -2.38
CA ALA A 93 -16.22 25.26 -3.44
C ALA A 93 -17.55 25.86 -2.93
N ASN A 94 -17.87 25.67 -1.65
CA ASN A 94 -19.09 26.17 -1.02
C ASN A 94 -18.85 27.41 -0.14
N GLY A 95 -17.62 27.94 -0.07
CA GLY A 95 -17.28 29.08 0.79
C GLY A 95 -17.44 28.80 2.29
N LEU A 96 -17.22 27.55 2.70
CA LEU A 96 -17.36 27.08 4.07
C LEU A 96 -15.97 26.90 4.70
N LEU A 97 -15.84 27.21 5.99
CA LEU A 97 -14.57 27.07 6.72
C LEU A 97 -14.80 26.43 8.09
N THR A 98 -13.90 25.53 8.47
CA THR A 98 -13.93 24.86 9.78
C THR A 98 -12.53 24.49 10.24
N THR A 99 -12.34 24.42 11.55
CA THR A 99 -11.20 23.75 12.17
C THR A 99 -11.46 22.25 12.25
N LEU A 100 -10.43 21.47 12.51
CA LEU A 100 -10.54 20.04 12.75
C LEU A 100 -9.41 19.54 13.65
N SER A 101 -9.78 18.80 14.69
CA SER A 101 -8.89 17.92 15.45
C SER A 101 -9.47 16.51 15.44
N ALA A 102 -8.85 15.60 14.69
CA ALA A 102 -9.26 14.21 14.57
C ALA A 102 -8.21 13.28 15.17
N LEU A 103 -8.61 12.47 16.14
CA LEU A 103 -7.79 11.51 16.86
C LEU A 103 -8.26 10.10 16.53
N VAL A 104 -7.35 9.28 15.99
CA VAL A 104 -7.60 7.86 15.72
C VAL A 104 -6.76 7.01 16.67
N LEU A 105 -7.40 6.11 17.41
CA LEU A 105 -6.76 5.21 18.37
C LEU A 105 -6.80 3.77 17.85
N ARG A 106 -5.65 3.11 17.72
CA ARG A 106 -5.58 1.74 17.19
C ARG A 106 -4.42 0.97 17.83
N GLY A 107 -4.72 -0.20 18.38
CA GLY A 107 -3.70 -1.03 19.03
C GLY A 107 -3.09 -0.30 20.23
N ARG A 108 -1.80 0.03 20.12
CA ARG A 108 -1.02 0.81 21.08
C ARG A 108 -0.66 2.18 20.54
N ARG A 109 -1.21 2.61 19.41
CA ARG A 109 -0.86 3.85 18.73
C ARG A 109 -2.03 4.80 18.62
N PHE A 110 -1.73 6.09 18.57
CA PHE A 110 -2.66 7.13 18.17
C PHE A 110 -2.11 7.92 16.99
N THR A 111 -3.00 8.43 16.16
CA THR A 111 -2.72 9.42 15.12
C THR A 111 -3.63 10.61 15.33
N LEU A 112 -3.05 11.79 15.53
CA LEU A 112 -3.75 13.08 15.56
C LEU A 112 -3.56 13.76 14.20
N ALA A 113 -4.66 14.10 13.54
CA ALA A 113 -4.68 15.01 12.39
C ALA A 113 -5.32 16.34 12.83
N HIS A 114 -4.58 17.44 12.70
CA HIS A 114 -4.97 18.72 13.27
C HIS A 114 -4.83 19.88 12.28
N VAL A 115 -5.85 20.75 12.26
CA VAL A 115 -5.79 22.07 11.65
C VAL A 115 -6.74 23.03 12.36
N GLY A 116 -6.24 24.21 12.73
CA GLY A 116 -7.03 25.26 13.36
C GLY A 116 -6.53 25.53 14.77
N ASP A 117 -7.43 25.85 15.68
CA ASP A 117 -7.12 26.29 17.04
C ASP A 117 -7.84 25.48 18.14
N CYS A 118 -8.63 24.47 17.78
CA CYS A 118 -9.03 23.43 18.71
C CYS A 118 -7.78 22.75 19.30
N ARG A 119 -7.77 22.45 20.60
CA ARG A 119 -6.60 21.88 21.25
C ARG A 119 -6.78 20.42 21.63
N ALA A 120 -5.70 19.66 21.42
CA ALA A 120 -5.57 18.29 21.87
C ALA A 120 -4.52 18.20 23.00
N TYR A 121 -4.86 17.48 24.06
CA TYR A 121 -4.02 17.28 25.24
C TYR A 121 -3.87 15.81 25.60
N ARG A 122 -2.69 15.45 26.11
CA ARG A 122 -2.44 14.20 26.83
C ARG A 122 -2.39 14.49 28.32
N TRP A 123 -3.11 13.71 29.10
CA TRP A 123 -3.13 13.75 30.54
C TRP A 123 -2.65 12.41 31.10
N GLN A 124 -1.48 12.42 31.73
CA GLN A 124 -0.88 11.23 32.32
C GLN A 124 -0.16 11.62 33.61
N ALA A 125 -0.38 10.83 34.68
CA ALA A 125 0.30 11.01 35.96
C ALA A 125 0.31 12.46 36.49
N GLY A 126 -0.84 13.15 36.41
CA GLY A 126 -0.98 14.54 36.89
C GLY A 126 -0.39 15.62 35.96
N THR A 127 0.14 15.23 34.81
CA THR A 127 0.75 16.14 33.83
C THR A 127 -0.16 16.33 32.63
N LEU A 128 -0.52 17.59 32.35
CA LEU A 128 -1.24 17.97 31.13
C LEU A 128 -0.22 18.44 30.09
N LYS A 129 -0.15 17.75 28.96
CA LYS A 129 0.74 18.09 27.84
C LYS A 129 -0.10 18.37 26.61
N ARG A 130 -0.03 19.59 26.07
CA ARG A 130 -0.60 19.92 24.76
C ARG A 130 0.16 19.15 23.66
N ILE A 131 -0.59 18.54 22.75
CA ILE A 131 -0.05 17.78 21.61
C ILE A 131 -0.47 18.34 20.24
N SER A 132 -1.36 19.34 20.21
CA SER A 132 -1.64 20.14 19.02
C SER A 132 -0.84 21.45 19.02
N GLU A 133 -0.73 22.07 17.85
CA GLU A 133 -0.18 23.41 17.66
C GLU A 133 -1.26 24.33 17.07
N ASP A 134 -1.42 25.52 17.63
CA ASP A 134 -2.50 26.42 17.21
C ASP A 134 -2.15 27.11 15.88
N HIS A 135 -3.08 27.13 14.94
CA HIS A 135 -2.91 27.71 13.61
C HIS A 135 -3.53 29.10 13.50
N VAL A 136 -3.15 29.98 14.41
CA VAL A 136 -3.59 31.39 14.46
C VAL A 136 -2.48 32.36 14.04
N SER A 137 -2.83 33.61 13.77
CA SER A 137 -1.87 34.69 13.47
C SER A 137 -0.97 35.00 14.68
N GLU A 138 0.30 35.29 14.39
CA GLU A 138 1.32 35.63 15.41
C GLU A 138 1.22 37.09 15.89
N GLN A 139 0.44 37.92 15.21
CA GLN A 139 0.22 39.31 15.61
C GLN A 139 -0.68 39.36 16.84
N ALA A 140 -0.26 40.09 17.87
CA ALA A 140 -0.94 40.13 19.17
C ALA A 140 -2.39 40.63 19.10
N ASP A 141 -2.74 41.40 18.08
CA ASP A 141 -4.08 41.93 17.80
C ASP A 141 -4.93 41.01 16.90
N MET A 142 -4.35 39.94 16.32
CA MET A 142 -5.03 39.04 15.38
C MET A 142 -4.97 37.56 15.80
N GLN A 143 -4.73 37.25 17.08
CA GLN A 143 -4.64 35.86 17.56
C GLN A 143 -5.93 35.04 17.39
N HIS A 144 -7.06 35.69 17.03
CA HIS A 144 -8.32 35.03 16.67
C HIS A 144 -8.45 34.72 15.18
N VAL A 145 -7.47 35.11 14.35
CA VAL A 145 -7.49 34.88 12.90
C VAL A 145 -6.73 33.61 12.59
N LEU A 146 -7.42 32.64 11.97
CA LEU A 146 -6.81 31.38 11.54
C LEU A 146 -5.91 31.60 10.32
N LYS A 147 -4.66 31.15 10.41
CA LYS A 147 -3.73 31.03 9.27
C LYS A 147 -3.90 29.73 8.50
N ARG A 148 -4.50 28.70 9.12
CA ARG A 148 -4.81 27.41 8.49
C ARG A 148 -6.16 26.91 9.00
N ALA A 149 -7.04 26.57 8.07
CA ALA A 149 -8.32 25.92 8.33
C ALA A 149 -8.74 25.10 7.10
N LEU A 150 -9.66 24.16 7.28
CA LEU A 150 -10.27 23.50 6.13
C LEU A 150 -11.19 24.49 5.40
N GLY A 151 -11.12 24.48 4.07
CA GLY A 151 -11.86 25.39 3.20
C GLY A 151 -11.21 26.77 3.01
N LEU A 152 -10.08 27.05 3.67
CA LEU A 152 -9.37 28.34 3.55
C LEU A 152 -8.59 28.45 2.24
N ASP A 153 -7.83 27.41 1.89
CA ASP A 153 -6.93 27.37 0.73
C ASP A 153 -7.17 26.12 -0.14
N GLN A 154 -6.70 26.17 -1.40
CA GLN A 154 -6.77 25.04 -2.33
C GLN A 154 -6.05 23.79 -1.79
N TYR A 155 -4.94 24.00 -1.09
CA TYR A 155 -4.13 22.96 -0.49
C TYR A 155 -4.06 23.20 1.02
N VAL A 156 -4.66 22.29 1.80
CA VAL A 156 -4.55 22.31 3.25
C VAL A 156 -3.29 21.55 3.68
N VAL A 157 -2.48 22.17 4.53
CA VAL A 157 -1.36 21.50 5.21
C VAL A 157 -1.85 21.08 6.59
N MET A 158 -2.16 19.79 6.72
CA MET A 158 -2.57 19.16 7.97
C MET A 158 -1.35 18.80 8.81
N ASP A 159 -1.42 19.06 10.11
CA ASP A 159 -0.39 18.60 11.04
C ASP A 159 -0.75 17.19 11.50
N TYR A 160 0.18 16.26 11.33
CA TYR A 160 0.06 14.88 11.79
C TYR A 160 1.02 14.60 12.94
N LEU A 161 0.48 14.07 14.03
CA LEU A 161 1.26 13.56 15.14
C LEU A 161 0.91 12.09 15.38
N GLU A 162 1.90 11.22 15.28
CA GLU A 162 1.79 9.81 15.68
C GLU A 162 2.52 9.57 16.99
N GLY A 163 1.97 8.70 17.82
CA GLY A 163 2.60 8.34 19.09
C GLY A 163 2.03 7.08 19.71
N GLU A 164 2.66 6.64 20.79
CA GLU A 164 2.22 5.46 21.55
C GLU A 164 1.27 5.83 22.69
N LEU A 165 0.32 4.94 22.91
CA LEU A 165 -0.67 4.95 23.97
C LEU A 165 -0.11 4.33 25.26
N CYS A 166 -0.47 4.91 26.39
CA CYS A 166 -0.19 4.42 27.72
C CYS A 166 -1.49 3.96 28.38
N GLU A 167 -1.44 2.80 29.05
CA GLU A 167 -2.57 2.34 29.86
C GLU A 167 -2.84 3.33 31.00
N GLY A 168 -4.10 3.68 31.21
CA GLY A 168 -4.51 4.66 32.21
C GLY A 168 -4.37 6.13 31.78
N GLU A 169 -3.86 6.46 30.59
CA GLU A 169 -3.81 7.85 30.14
C GLU A 169 -5.18 8.39 29.67
N ARG A 170 -5.35 9.71 29.74
CA ARG A 170 -6.50 10.43 29.19
C ARG A 170 -6.09 11.33 28.03
N LEU A 171 -6.87 11.34 26.97
CA LEU A 171 -6.74 12.21 25.81
C LEU A 171 -7.93 13.16 25.79
N LEU A 172 -7.68 14.46 25.67
CA LEU A 172 -8.70 15.50 25.73
C LEU A 172 -8.65 16.35 24.47
N LEU A 173 -9.78 16.51 23.78
CA LEU A 173 -10.00 17.51 22.74
C LEU A 173 -10.91 18.61 23.28
N VAL A 174 -10.55 19.88 23.07
CA VAL A 174 -11.35 21.04 23.51
C VAL A 174 -11.38 22.15 22.46
N SER A 175 -12.51 22.85 22.35
CA SER A 175 -12.63 24.06 21.53
C SER A 175 -12.02 25.28 22.22
N ASP A 176 -11.81 26.35 21.45
CA ASP A 176 -11.27 27.63 21.92
C ASP A 176 -12.14 28.28 23.01
N GLY A 177 -13.46 28.10 22.94
CA GLY A 177 -14.39 28.54 23.97
C GLY A 177 -14.07 28.01 25.37
N ILE A 178 -13.33 26.90 25.49
CA ILE A 178 -12.82 26.38 26.77
C ILE A 178 -11.41 26.88 27.05
N TRP A 179 -10.45 26.59 26.17
CA TRP A 179 -9.04 26.80 26.50
C TRP A 179 -8.64 28.28 26.52
N ALA A 180 -9.31 29.13 25.74
CA ALA A 180 -9.02 30.57 25.70
C ALA A 180 -9.39 31.28 27.00
N THR A 181 -10.42 30.78 27.71
CA THR A 181 -10.90 31.37 28.97
C THR A 181 -10.30 30.71 30.21
N LEU A 182 -10.25 29.37 30.24
CA LEU A 182 -9.78 28.63 31.41
C LEU A 182 -8.26 28.53 31.51
N GLY A 183 -7.58 28.42 30.36
CA GLY A 183 -6.15 28.11 30.28
C GLY A 183 -5.77 26.72 30.82
N ASP A 184 -4.53 26.31 30.55
CA ASP A 184 -4.04 24.96 30.85
C ASP A 184 -4.05 24.62 32.35
N ALA A 185 -3.83 25.62 33.22
CA ALA A 185 -3.76 25.41 34.67
C ALA A 185 -5.12 25.00 35.25
N SER A 186 -6.21 25.64 34.82
CA SER A 186 -7.57 25.35 35.28
C SER A 186 -8.08 24.03 34.71
N ILE A 187 -7.80 23.77 33.42
CA ILE A 187 -8.11 22.48 32.78
C ILE A 187 -7.46 21.34 33.56
N ARG A 188 -6.18 21.49 33.91
CA ARG A 188 -5.45 20.53 34.75
C ARG A 188 -6.12 20.30 36.11
N SER A 189 -6.54 21.36 36.80
CA SER A 189 -7.21 21.24 38.11
C SER A 189 -8.49 20.41 37.99
N ILE A 190 -9.32 20.73 37.00
CA ILE A 190 -10.60 20.04 36.76
C ILE A 190 -10.37 18.55 36.46
N LEU A 191 -9.40 18.22 35.60
CA LEU A 191 -9.07 16.82 35.29
C LEU A 191 -8.47 16.05 36.48
N THR A 192 -7.89 16.74 37.45
CA THR A 192 -7.32 16.15 38.67
C THR A 192 -8.40 15.88 39.72
N GLU A 193 -9.38 16.80 39.83
CA GLU A 193 -10.44 16.74 40.84
C GLU A 193 -11.61 15.84 40.43
N GLN A 194 -11.85 15.69 39.12
CA GLN A 194 -12.96 14.92 38.59
C GLN A 194 -12.50 13.53 38.13
N ASP A 195 -12.89 12.50 38.88
CA ASP A 195 -12.66 11.09 38.51
C ASP A 195 -13.62 10.59 37.43
N ASP A 196 -14.85 11.11 37.44
CA ASP A 196 -15.90 10.76 36.48
C ASP A 196 -15.76 11.59 35.19
N HIS A 197 -15.78 10.91 34.04
CA HIS A 197 -15.50 11.52 32.74
C HIS A 197 -16.61 12.47 32.31
N ASP A 198 -17.87 12.07 32.50
CA ASP A 198 -19.05 12.89 32.23
C ASP A 198 -19.04 14.18 33.05
N SER A 199 -18.73 14.06 34.36
CA SER A 199 -18.62 15.19 35.26
C SER A 199 -17.46 16.10 34.89
N ALA A 200 -16.32 15.54 34.46
CA ALA A 200 -15.17 16.32 34.01
C ALA A 200 -15.49 17.19 32.79
N VAL A 201 -16.06 16.61 31.71
CA VAL A 201 -16.37 17.38 30.49
C VAL A 201 -17.46 18.43 30.71
N LYS A 202 -18.49 18.11 31.52
CA LYS A 202 -19.52 19.09 31.92
C LYS A 202 -18.95 20.23 32.75
N THR A 203 -18.03 19.92 33.66
CA THR A 203 -17.37 20.92 34.51
C THR A 203 -16.47 21.82 33.68
N LEU A 204 -15.71 21.29 32.72
CA LEU A 204 -14.89 22.09 31.80
C LEU A 204 -15.74 23.13 31.04
N VAL A 205 -16.82 22.70 30.39
CA VAL A 205 -17.69 23.59 29.63
C VAL A 205 -18.43 24.58 30.53
N SER A 206 -18.95 24.13 31.67
CA SER A 206 -19.67 25.02 32.60
C SER A 206 -18.74 26.05 33.23
N ALA A 207 -17.52 25.66 33.61
CA ALA A 207 -16.51 26.56 34.16
C ALA A 207 -16.09 27.61 33.12
N ALA A 208 -15.94 27.24 31.84
CA ALA A 208 -15.60 28.17 30.77
C ALA A 208 -16.68 29.25 30.60
N HIS A 209 -17.97 28.88 30.59
CA HIS A 209 -19.06 29.85 30.53
C HIS A 209 -19.15 30.72 31.79
N LEU A 210 -18.95 30.15 32.98
CA LEU A 210 -18.91 30.92 34.23
C LEU A 210 -17.73 31.89 34.28
N ALA A 211 -16.59 31.53 33.66
CA ALA A 211 -15.43 32.40 33.49
C ALA A 211 -15.63 33.49 32.42
N GLY A 212 -16.77 33.51 31.72
CA GLY A 212 -17.16 34.56 30.78
C GLY A 212 -16.93 34.25 29.31
N SER A 213 -16.78 32.98 28.93
CA SER A 213 -16.67 32.58 27.52
C SER A 213 -17.84 33.10 26.68
N GLN A 214 -17.52 33.72 25.55
CA GLN A 214 -18.49 34.27 24.60
C GLN A 214 -18.73 33.36 23.39
N ASP A 215 -18.06 32.20 23.35
CA ASP A 215 -18.12 31.26 22.23
C ASP A 215 -18.84 29.96 22.59
N ASN A 216 -19.02 29.10 21.59
CA ASN A 216 -19.37 27.71 21.78
C ASN A 216 -18.25 26.97 22.53
N ALA A 217 -18.61 26.05 23.42
CA ALA A 217 -17.65 25.33 24.25
C ALA A 217 -17.93 23.83 24.20
N SER A 218 -16.93 23.08 23.74
CA SER A 218 -17.01 21.63 23.51
C SER A 218 -15.79 20.91 24.04
N ALA A 219 -16.02 19.79 24.72
CA ALA A 219 -14.97 18.93 25.25
C ALA A 219 -15.27 17.45 24.95
N LEU A 220 -14.23 16.71 24.57
CA LEU A 220 -14.26 15.27 24.39
C LEU A 220 -13.08 14.65 25.13
N LEU A 221 -13.38 13.79 26.11
CA LEU A 221 -12.40 13.13 26.95
C LEU A 221 -12.42 11.62 26.69
N ILE A 222 -11.24 11.03 26.47
CA ILE A 222 -11.05 9.62 26.15
C ILE A 222 -10.05 9.04 27.14
N GLN A 223 -10.35 7.89 27.72
CA GLN A 223 -9.53 7.15 28.67
C GLN A 223 -9.13 5.82 28.06
N VAL A 224 -7.82 5.53 28.09
CA VAL A 224 -7.29 4.23 27.69
C VAL A 224 -7.34 3.30 28.90
N ASP A 225 -8.24 2.32 28.87
CA ASP A 225 -8.40 1.36 29.97
C ASP A 225 -7.45 0.17 29.83
N SER A 226 -7.26 -0.33 28.60
CA SER A 226 -6.28 -1.38 28.32
C SER A 226 -5.79 -1.27 26.87
N LEU A 227 -4.51 -1.58 26.65
CA LEU A 227 -3.87 -1.46 25.35
C LEU A 227 -4.19 -2.63 24.43
N GLY A 228 -4.30 -2.33 23.13
CA GLY A 228 -4.41 -3.33 22.08
C GLY A 228 -3.06 -3.92 21.66
N THR A 229 -3.08 -4.78 20.65
CA THR A 229 -1.89 -5.21 19.89
C THR A 229 -1.74 -4.36 18.63
N ASP A 230 -0.50 -4.04 18.23
CA ASP A 230 -0.24 -3.26 17.00
C ASP A 230 -0.28 -4.11 15.73
N ASP A 231 -0.15 -5.43 15.86
CA ASP A 231 -0.27 -6.36 14.75
C ASP A 231 -1.75 -6.72 14.49
N LEU A 232 -2.16 -6.60 13.23
CA LEU A 232 -3.51 -6.97 12.80
C LEU A 232 -3.74 -8.48 12.97
N GLY A 233 -2.73 -9.31 12.74
CA GLY A 233 -2.79 -10.77 12.92
C GLY A 233 -3.09 -11.15 14.36
N ASP A 234 -2.41 -10.53 15.33
CA ASP A 234 -2.71 -10.68 16.77
C ASP A 234 -4.17 -10.40 17.07
N THR A 235 -4.67 -9.28 16.54
CA THR A 235 -6.03 -8.82 16.82
C THR A 235 -7.04 -9.79 16.20
N LEU A 236 -6.82 -10.21 14.95
CA LEU A 236 -7.69 -11.18 14.27
C LEU A 236 -7.72 -12.54 14.98
N LEU A 237 -6.57 -13.03 15.46
CA LEU A 237 -6.48 -14.30 16.18
C LEU A 237 -7.23 -14.23 17.51
N GLN A 238 -7.09 -13.13 18.26
CA GLN A 238 -7.78 -12.91 19.52
C GLN A 238 -9.30 -12.86 19.36
N LEU A 239 -9.80 -12.31 18.25
CA LEU A 239 -11.23 -12.19 17.97
C LEU A 239 -11.90 -13.55 17.70
N GLN A 240 -11.17 -14.53 17.17
CA GLN A 240 -11.76 -15.77 16.65
C GLN A 240 -11.39 -17.03 17.44
N GLN A 241 -10.20 -17.06 18.07
CA GLN A 241 -9.75 -18.15 18.96
C GLN A 241 -9.88 -19.57 18.39
N TRP A 242 -9.69 -19.74 17.08
CA TRP A 242 -9.84 -21.05 16.43
C TRP A 242 -8.68 -22.01 16.76
N PRO A 243 -8.96 -23.27 17.14
CA PRO A 243 -7.93 -24.32 17.24
C PRO A 243 -7.39 -24.73 15.87
N LEU A 244 -6.21 -25.38 15.85
CA LEU A 244 -5.71 -25.99 14.62
C LEU A 244 -6.59 -27.17 14.18
N PRO A 245 -6.80 -27.36 12.85
CA PRO A 245 -7.37 -28.59 12.34
C PRO A 245 -6.59 -29.83 12.82
N PRO A 246 -7.26 -30.97 13.05
CA PRO A 246 -6.56 -32.24 13.25
C PRO A 246 -5.81 -32.64 11.97
N ALA A 247 -4.88 -33.59 12.07
CA ALA A 247 -4.21 -34.15 10.89
C ALA A 247 -5.23 -34.74 9.92
N LEU A 248 -5.33 -34.17 8.72
CA LEU A 248 -6.37 -34.51 7.76
C LEU A 248 -5.94 -35.70 6.88
N LYS A 249 -6.81 -36.71 6.76
CA LYS A 249 -6.59 -37.91 5.93
C LYS A 249 -7.29 -37.80 4.57
N VAL A 250 -6.65 -38.36 3.54
CA VAL A 250 -7.25 -38.46 2.19
C VAL A 250 -8.59 -39.20 2.25
N GLY A 251 -9.60 -38.63 1.59
CA GLY A 251 -10.97 -39.14 1.52
C GLY A 251 -11.88 -38.73 2.67
N GLN A 252 -11.36 -38.09 3.72
CA GLN A 252 -12.20 -37.64 4.83
C GLN A 252 -12.97 -36.35 4.47
N THR A 253 -14.10 -36.12 5.14
CA THR A 253 -14.80 -34.84 5.12
C THR A 253 -14.38 -33.98 6.30
N PHE A 254 -14.08 -32.70 6.07
CA PHE A 254 -13.69 -31.72 7.09
C PHE A 254 -14.40 -30.39 6.84
N GLU A 255 -15.29 -29.97 7.74
CA GLU A 255 -16.04 -28.69 7.64
C GLU A 255 -16.68 -28.42 6.26
N GLY A 256 -17.23 -29.46 5.63
CA GLY A 256 -17.85 -29.36 4.29
C GLY A 256 -16.90 -29.58 3.12
N TRP A 257 -15.60 -29.75 3.37
CA TRP A 257 -14.58 -30.05 2.37
C TRP A 257 -14.31 -31.55 2.27
N ASN A 258 -14.21 -32.08 1.06
CA ASN A 258 -13.66 -33.41 0.83
C ASN A 258 -12.13 -33.30 0.68
N VAL A 259 -11.39 -33.92 1.61
CA VAL A 259 -9.92 -33.82 1.67
C VAL A 259 -9.29 -34.80 0.69
N GLY A 260 -8.42 -34.28 -0.18
CA GLY A 260 -7.57 -35.03 -1.08
C GLY A 260 -6.12 -35.12 -0.56
N ASP A 261 -5.18 -35.22 -1.49
CA ASP A 261 -3.76 -35.39 -1.18
C ASP A 261 -3.11 -34.11 -0.64
N ILE A 262 -1.98 -34.27 0.05
CA ILE A 262 -1.11 -33.15 0.45
C ILE A 262 -0.36 -32.68 -0.80
N VAL A 263 -0.51 -31.40 -1.14
CA VAL A 263 0.17 -30.75 -2.26
C VAL A 263 1.56 -30.29 -1.86
N ALA A 264 1.69 -29.72 -0.67
CA ALA A 264 2.95 -29.25 -0.13
C ALA A 264 2.95 -29.32 1.41
N GLN A 265 4.11 -29.60 1.99
CA GLN A 265 4.33 -29.56 3.43
C GLN A 265 5.71 -28.98 3.70
N SER A 266 5.75 -27.90 4.47
CA SER A 266 6.98 -27.25 4.93
C SER A 266 6.95 -27.10 6.45
N ARG A 267 8.03 -26.56 7.03
CA ARG A 267 8.00 -26.13 8.44
C ARG A 267 6.93 -25.07 8.67
N GLN A 268 6.64 -24.23 7.69
CA GLN A 268 5.75 -23.07 7.87
C GLN A 268 4.27 -23.40 7.71
N SER A 269 3.91 -24.27 6.76
CA SER A 269 2.51 -24.57 6.42
C SER A 269 2.32 -25.98 5.85
N ILE A 270 1.08 -26.47 5.90
CA ILE A 270 0.61 -27.67 5.20
C ILE A 270 -0.49 -27.23 4.22
N LEU A 271 -0.39 -27.71 2.98
CA LEU A 271 -1.33 -27.43 1.90
C LEU A 271 -1.98 -28.72 1.43
N TYR A 272 -3.29 -28.82 1.62
CA TYR A 272 -4.11 -29.95 1.16
C TYR A 272 -4.88 -29.57 -0.09
N ARG A 273 -4.98 -30.50 -1.05
CA ARG A 273 -6.01 -30.40 -2.09
C ARG A 273 -7.34 -30.76 -1.46
N VAL A 274 -8.37 -29.95 -1.65
CA VAL A 274 -9.73 -30.21 -1.17
C VAL A 274 -10.75 -29.96 -2.27
N LYS A 275 -11.96 -30.52 -2.13
CA LYS A 275 -13.08 -30.25 -3.03
C LYS A 275 -14.28 -29.74 -2.25
N ASP A 276 -15.02 -28.80 -2.84
CA ASP A 276 -16.30 -28.35 -2.30
C ASP A 276 -17.43 -29.36 -2.59
N ALA A 277 -18.65 -29.02 -2.16
CA ALA A 277 -19.85 -29.80 -2.40
C ALA A 277 -20.18 -30.02 -3.90
N HIS A 278 -19.67 -29.17 -4.78
CA HIS A 278 -19.84 -29.27 -6.23
C HIS A 278 -18.70 -30.05 -6.91
N GLY A 279 -17.71 -30.53 -6.13
CA GLY A 279 -16.55 -31.26 -6.63
C GLY A 279 -15.47 -30.36 -7.25
N GLN A 280 -15.59 -29.04 -7.11
CA GLN A 280 -14.62 -28.09 -7.63
C GLN A 280 -13.34 -28.13 -6.77
N PRO A 281 -12.13 -28.11 -7.38
CA PRO A 281 -10.88 -28.21 -6.63
C PRO A 281 -10.45 -26.87 -6.01
N TRP A 282 -9.93 -26.99 -4.79
CA TRP A 282 -9.43 -25.90 -3.95
C TRP A 282 -8.18 -26.37 -3.16
N LEU A 283 -7.47 -25.43 -2.57
CA LEU A 283 -6.31 -25.67 -1.72
C LEU A 283 -6.59 -25.14 -0.31
N LEU A 284 -6.52 -26.02 0.69
CA LEU A 284 -6.65 -25.68 2.10
C LEU A 284 -5.26 -25.52 2.71
N LYS A 285 -4.92 -24.31 3.18
CA LYS A 285 -3.66 -24.02 3.88
C LYS A 285 -3.92 -23.94 5.39
N THR A 286 -3.11 -24.67 6.16
CA THR A 286 -3.11 -24.61 7.63
C THR A 286 -1.67 -24.76 8.16
N LEU A 287 -1.51 -24.75 9.47
CA LEU A 287 -0.21 -24.86 10.13
C LEU A 287 0.11 -26.32 10.49
N PRO A 288 1.41 -26.71 10.47
CA PRO A 288 1.82 -27.97 11.05
C PRO A 288 1.61 -27.97 12.57
N ALA A 289 1.30 -29.16 13.13
CA ALA A 289 1.09 -29.32 14.57
C ALA A 289 2.28 -28.82 15.42
N SER A 290 3.52 -28.91 14.90
CA SER A 290 4.72 -28.42 15.57
C SER A 290 4.77 -26.91 15.78
N ARG A 291 3.95 -26.14 15.07
CA ARG A 291 3.87 -24.68 15.18
C ARG A 291 2.61 -24.19 15.91
N HIS A 292 1.81 -25.10 16.47
CA HIS A 292 0.59 -24.72 17.21
C HIS A 292 0.89 -23.70 18.30
N ASP A 293 1.89 -23.99 19.13
CA ASP A 293 2.25 -23.19 20.29
C ASP A 293 3.34 -22.15 19.99
N GLU A 294 3.76 -22.05 18.72
CA GLU A 294 4.75 -21.06 18.30
C GLU A 294 4.08 -19.69 18.22
N ALA A 295 4.59 -18.74 19.00
CA ALA A 295 4.15 -17.35 18.96
C ALA A 295 4.22 -16.82 17.51
N GLY A 296 3.13 -16.19 17.05
CA GLY A 296 3.08 -15.61 15.71
C GLY A 296 2.63 -16.52 14.58
N ALA A 297 2.66 -17.84 14.73
CA ALA A 297 2.34 -18.74 13.61
C ALA A 297 0.88 -18.59 13.13
N GLY A 298 -0.07 -18.56 14.07
CA GLY A 298 -1.49 -18.37 13.74
C GLY A 298 -1.81 -16.97 13.20
N GLN A 299 -1.10 -15.96 13.68
CA GLN A 299 -1.23 -14.56 13.27
C GLN A 299 -0.80 -14.42 11.80
N GLY A 300 0.35 -14.99 11.44
CA GLY A 300 0.85 -15.01 10.07
C GLY A 300 -0.13 -15.66 9.08
N LEU A 301 -0.77 -16.77 9.46
CA LEU A 301 -1.76 -17.43 8.59
C LEU A 301 -3.00 -16.54 8.35
N LEU A 302 -3.49 -15.84 9.37
CA LEU A 302 -4.63 -14.94 9.24
C LEU A 302 -4.29 -13.67 8.47
N LEU A 303 -3.08 -13.13 8.65
CA LEU A 303 -2.56 -12.01 7.86
C LEU A 303 -2.46 -12.40 6.38
N GLU A 304 -1.95 -13.59 6.09
CA GLU A 304 -1.85 -14.12 4.73
C GLU A 304 -3.23 -14.17 4.05
N GLU A 305 -4.23 -14.77 4.70
CA GLU A 305 -5.61 -14.79 4.23
C GLU A 305 -6.14 -13.36 4.01
N TRP A 306 -5.89 -12.48 4.98
CA TRP A 306 -6.36 -11.10 4.96
C TRP A 306 -5.81 -10.33 3.76
N PHE A 307 -4.51 -10.47 3.46
CA PHE A 307 -3.88 -9.88 2.28
C PHE A 307 -4.45 -10.44 0.98
N LEU A 308 -4.52 -11.77 0.86
CA LEU A 308 -5.05 -12.44 -0.33
C LEU A 308 -6.48 -11.99 -0.68
N ARG A 309 -7.35 -11.83 0.31
CA ARG A 309 -8.73 -11.33 0.11
C ARG A 309 -8.79 -9.90 -0.44
N ARG A 310 -7.72 -9.10 -0.29
CA ARG A 310 -7.65 -7.70 -0.72
C ARG A 310 -6.92 -7.51 -2.04
N VAL A 311 -6.15 -8.50 -2.46
CA VAL A 311 -5.50 -8.54 -3.77
C VAL A 311 -6.37 -9.32 -4.76
N ALA A 312 -7.60 -8.86 -4.98
CA ALA A 312 -8.47 -9.49 -5.97
C ALA A 312 -7.98 -9.18 -7.40
N GLY A 313 -7.88 -10.21 -8.24
CA GLY A 313 -7.56 -10.08 -9.66
C GLY A 313 -6.91 -11.34 -10.24
N ARG A 314 -6.69 -11.35 -11.56
CA ARG A 314 -6.09 -12.49 -12.28
C ARG A 314 -4.68 -12.87 -11.82
N PHE A 315 -3.95 -11.95 -11.20
CA PHE A 315 -2.57 -12.13 -10.79
C PHE A 315 -2.40 -12.78 -9.41
N PHE A 316 -3.49 -13.06 -8.70
CA PHE A 316 -3.45 -13.57 -7.34
C PHE A 316 -4.46 -14.71 -7.16
N PRO A 317 -4.22 -15.62 -6.20
CA PRO A 317 -5.18 -16.66 -5.89
C PRO A 317 -6.50 -16.10 -5.34
N GLU A 318 -7.61 -16.58 -5.87
CA GLU A 318 -8.93 -16.31 -5.29
C GLU A 318 -9.08 -17.04 -3.95
N VAL A 319 -9.53 -16.33 -2.91
CA VAL A 319 -9.79 -16.90 -1.58
C VAL A 319 -11.28 -17.20 -1.41
N HIS A 320 -11.59 -18.41 -0.95
CA HIS A 320 -12.95 -18.82 -0.65
C HIS A 320 -13.42 -18.19 0.67
N SER A 321 -14.65 -17.66 0.69
CA SER A 321 -15.25 -17.11 1.91
C SER A 321 -15.67 -18.22 2.88
N LEU A 322 -15.21 -18.18 4.12
CA LEU A 322 -15.49 -19.20 5.15
C LEU A 322 -16.34 -18.61 6.28
N ALA A 323 -17.66 -18.54 6.08
CA ALA A 323 -18.57 -17.87 7.04
C ALA A 323 -18.72 -18.57 8.40
N GLN A 324 -18.46 -19.88 8.49
CA GLN A 324 -18.73 -20.69 9.70
C GLN A 324 -17.58 -21.65 10.05
N ARG A 325 -16.33 -21.33 9.71
CA ARG A 325 -15.19 -22.19 10.06
C ARG A 325 -15.01 -22.27 11.58
N GLN A 326 -14.60 -23.45 12.07
CA GLN A 326 -14.34 -23.68 13.49
C GLN A 326 -12.86 -23.90 13.79
N HIS A 327 -12.03 -24.05 12.77
CA HIS A 327 -10.59 -24.25 12.89
C HIS A 327 -9.77 -23.23 12.10
N LEU A 328 -8.49 -23.13 12.42
CA LEU A 328 -7.54 -22.19 11.83
C LEU A 328 -6.98 -22.72 10.50
N TYR A 329 -7.65 -22.35 9.41
CA TYR A 329 -7.21 -22.59 8.03
C TYR A 329 -7.87 -21.57 7.11
N TYR A 330 -7.31 -21.37 5.91
CA TYR A 330 -8.02 -20.71 4.83
C TYR A 330 -7.99 -21.56 3.56
N VAL A 331 -8.89 -21.25 2.63
CA VAL A 331 -9.04 -21.99 1.37
C VAL A 331 -8.87 -21.04 0.20
N MET A 332 -8.03 -21.43 -0.77
CA MET A 332 -7.81 -20.67 -2.00
C MET A 332 -8.00 -21.55 -3.23
N ARG A 333 -8.27 -20.92 -4.36
CA ARG A 333 -8.51 -21.60 -5.63
C ARG A 333 -7.27 -22.38 -6.07
N GLU A 334 -7.48 -23.63 -6.48
CA GLU A 334 -6.43 -24.39 -7.15
C GLU A 334 -6.36 -23.99 -8.63
N TYR A 335 -5.18 -23.57 -9.10
CA TYR A 335 -4.95 -23.26 -10.50
C TYR A 335 -4.02 -24.32 -11.11
N PRO A 336 -4.42 -24.98 -12.21
CA PRO A 336 -3.53 -25.90 -12.92
C PRO A 336 -2.44 -25.10 -13.64
N GLY A 337 -1.19 -25.53 -13.53
CA GLY A 337 -0.04 -24.84 -14.10
C GLY A 337 1.28 -25.37 -13.58
N SER A 338 2.35 -24.62 -13.81
CA SER A 338 3.67 -24.91 -13.24
C SER A 338 4.29 -23.63 -12.70
N THR A 339 5.03 -23.76 -11.60
CA THR A 339 5.81 -22.63 -11.07
C THR A 339 6.94 -22.29 -12.05
N LEU A 340 7.42 -21.05 -12.04
CA LEU A 340 8.56 -20.69 -12.89
C LEU A 340 9.83 -21.45 -12.51
N ALA A 341 9.97 -21.86 -11.25
CA ALA A 341 11.02 -22.76 -10.81
C ALA A 341 10.95 -24.13 -11.52
N GLU A 342 9.75 -24.71 -11.65
CA GLU A 342 9.53 -25.96 -12.38
C GLU A 342 9.77 -25.81 -13.88
N VAL A 343 9.31 -24.70 -14.48
CA VAL A 343 9.54 -24.38 -15.89
C VAL A 343 11.05 -24.26 -16.15
N PHE A 344 11.77 -23.53 -15.31
CA PHE A 344 13.22 -23.36 -15.41
C PHE A 344 13.95 -24.69 -15.23
N ARG A 345 13.56 -25.53 -14.27
CA ARG A 345 14.18 -26.86 -14.06
C ARG A 345 14.04 -27.77 -15.28
N ARG A 346 12.92 -27.67 -16.00
CA ARG A 346 12.63 -28.47 -17.19
C ARG A 346 13.32 -27.96 -18.46
N ASN A 347 13.32 -26.64 -18.65
CA ASN A 347 13.69 -26.03 -19.94
C ASN A 347 15.02 -25.26 -19.88
N GLY A 348 15.56 -25.01 -18.69
CA GLY A 348 16.68 -24.11 -18.47
C GLY A 348 16.29 -22.63 -18.60
N PRO A 349 17.27 -21.76 -18.91
CA PRO A 349 17.04 -20.33 -19.10
C PRO A 349 16.02 -20.01 -20.20
N LEU A 350 15.17 -19.01 -19.95
CA LEU A 350 14.07 -18.66 -20.84
C LEU A 350 14.57 -17.98 -22.14
N PRO A 351 13.92 -18.25 -23.29
CA PRO A 351 14.06 -17.46 -24.50
C PRO A 351 13.61 -16.01 -24.27
N LEU A 352 14.27 -15.06 -24.93
CA LEU A 352 14.06 -13.62 -24.70
C LEU A 352 12.59 -13.18 -24.83
N VAL A 353 11.87 -13.69 -25.84
CA VAL A 353 10.46 -13.35 -26.08
C VAL A 353 9.56 -13.80 -24.92
N GLN A 354 9.76 -15.03 -24.44
CA GLN A 354 9.01 -15.57 -23.29
C GLN A 354 9.35 -14.82 -22.00
N TRP A 355 10.63 -14.51 -21.83
CA TRP A 355 11.12 -13.72 -20.70
C TRP A 355 10.50 -12.32 -20.66
N GLN A 356 10.36 -11.64 -21.80
CA GLN A 356 9.80 -10.28 -21.88
C GLN A 356 8.31 -10.25 -21.50
N ASP A 357 7.51 -11.16 -22.08
CA ASP A 357 6.09 -11.31 -21.73
C ASP A 357 5.92 -11.62 -20.22
N LEU A 358 6.78 -12.49 -19.68
CA LEU A 358 6.77 -12.81 -18.26
C LEU A 358 7.16 -11.60 -17.39
N ALA A 359 8.22 -10.86 -17.75
CA ALA A 359 8.67 -9.68 -17.02
C ALA A 359 7.55 -8.63 -16.92
N THR A 360 6.85 -8.38 -18.02
CA THR A 360 5.68 -7.50 -18.06
C THR A 360 4.59 -7.94 -17.09
N ARG A 361 4.29 -9.24 -17.02
CA ARG A 361 3.26 -9.77 -16.11
C ARG A 361 3.68 -9.70 -14.64
N VAL A 362 4.93 -10.04 -14.33
CA VAL A 362 5.47 -9.94 -12.96
C VAL A 362 5.42 -8.49 -12.49
N LEU A 363 5.87 -7.53 -13.31
CA LEU A 363 5.84 -6.11 -12.96
C LEU A 363 4.41 -5.59 -12.76
N ARG A 364 3.46 -6.02 -13.60
CA ARG A 364 2.03 -5.67 -13.43
C ARG A 364 1.47 -6.23 -12.12
N ALA A 365 1.77 -7.49 -11.79
CA ALA A 365 1.35 -8.11 -10.52
C ALA A 365 1.95 -7.36 -9.32
N THR A 366 3.25 -7.10 -9.33
CA THR A 366 3.96 -6.37 -8.25
C THR A 366 3.42 -4.94 -8.09
N GLY A 367 3.19 -4.22 -9.19
CA GLY A 367 2.60 -2.88 -9.13
C GLY A 367 1.19 -2.87 -8.51
N LEU A 368 0.37 -3.89 -8.81
CA LEU A 368 -0.96 -4.02 -8.19
C LEU A 368 -0.92 -4.30 -6.68
N LEU A 369 0.12 -4.96 -6.18
CA LEU A 369 0.38 -5.11 -4.74
C LEU A 369 0.79 -3.79 -4.11
N HIS A 370 1.77 -3.11 -4.72
CA HIS A 370 2.32 -1.86 -4.19
C HIS A 370 1.29 -0.74 -4.15
N ARG A 371 0.38 -0.67 -5.14
CA ARG A 371 -0.77 0.27 -5.11
C ARG A 371 -1.72 0.05 -3.94
N ARG A 372 -1.74 -1.17 -3.39
CA ARG A 372 -2.50 -1.51 -2.18
C ARG A 372 -1.64 -1.40 -0.93
N ASN A 373 -0.43 -0.86 -1.00
CA ASN A 373 0.49 -0.74 0.13
C ASN A 373 0.89 -2.10 0.74
N ILE A 374 0.87 -3.15 -0.07
CA ILE A 374 1.30 -4.51 0.32
C ILE A 374 2.64 -4.80 -0.32
N ILE A 375 3.62 -5.21 0.48
CA ILE A 375 4.97 -5.60 0.08
C ILE A 375 5.08 -7.12 0.25
N HIS A 376 5.48 -7.85 -0.77
CA HIS A 376 5.44 -9.31 -0.76
C HIS A 376 6.60 -9.95 0.00
N ARG A 377 7.82 -9.41 -0.13
CA ARG A 377 9.06 -9.83 0.55
C ARG A 377 9.60 -11.23 0.24
N ASP A 378 8.99 -11.99 -0.67
CA ASP A 378 9.49 -13.31 -1.10
C ASP A 378 9.14 -13.59 -2.58
N ILE A 379 9.37 -12.61 -3.45
CA ILE A 379 9.19 -12.80 -4.89
C ILE A 379 10.36 -13.63 -5.43
N LYS A 380 10.04 -14.83 -5.91
CA LYS A 380 10.98 -15.80 -6.47
C LYS A 380 10.28 -16.76 -7.45
N PRO A 381 11.01 -17.51 -8.29
CA PRO A 381 10.41 -18.42 -9.27
C PRO A 381 9.43 -19.46 -8.68
N GLU A 382 9.63 -19.91 -7.44
CA GLU A 382 8.75 -20.86 -6.74
C GLU A 382 7.38 -20.27 -6.41
N ASN A 383 7.34 -18.96 -6.16
CA ASN A 383 6.11 -18.24 -5.79
C ASN A 383 5.41 -17.62 -7.01
N LEU A 384 5.86 -17.92 -8.22
CA LEU A 384 5.27 -17.44 -9.47
C LEU A 384 4.72 -18.62 -10.26
N LEU A 385 3.40 -18.74 -10.31
CA LEU A 385 2.70 -19.80 -11.05
C LEU A 385 2.28 -19.32 -12.43
N LEU A 386 2.73 -20.00 -13.47
CA LEU A 386 2.19 -19.84 -14.82
C LEU A 386 1.06 -20.86 -15.02
N GLY A 387 -0.19 -20.37 -15.03
CA GLY A 387 -1.37 -21.20 -15.22
C GLY A 387 -1.50 -21.72 -16.65
N ASN A 388 -2.20 -22.84 -16.81
CA ASN A 388 -2.54 -23.39 -18.14
C ASN A 388 -3.48 -22.47 -18.94
N ASP A 389 -4.14 -21.52 -18.26
CA ASP A 389 -4.91 -20.44 -18.86
C ASP A 389 -4.02 -19.31 -19.43
N GLY A 390 -2.70 -19.44 -19.27
CA GLY A 390 -1.74 -18.45 -19.70
C GLY A 390 -1.69 -17.24 -18.76
N GLU A 391 -2.26 -17.28 -17.56
CA GLU A 391 -2.18 -16.19 -16.59
C GLU A 391 -1.08 -16.47 -15.55
N LEU A 392 -0.33 -15.41 -15.20
CA LEU A 392 0.69 -15.48 -14.15
C LEU A 392 0.05 -15.16 -12.80
N ARG A 393 0.32 -15.95 -11.78
CA ARG A 393 -0.15 -15.72 -10.42
C ARG A 393 1.00 -15.69 -9.42
N LEU A 394 1.04 -14.64 -8.60
CA LEU A 394 1.94 -14.51 -7.47
C LEU A 394 1.31 -15.22 -6.26
N LEU A 395 2.03 -16.18 -5.71
CA LEU A 395 1.63 -17.07 -4.63
C LEU A 395 2.34 -16.73 -3.32
N ASP A 396 1.84 -17.28 -2.22
CA ASP A 396 2.45 -17.30 -0.88
C ASP A 396 2.70 -15.92 -0.24
N PHE A 397 1.68 -15.44 0.47
CA PHE A 397 1.72 -14.14 1.16
C PHE A 397 2.15 -14.28 2.62
N GLY A 398 2.73 -15.42 3.01
CA GLY A 398 3.11 -15.70 4.40
C GLY A 398 4.18 -14.77 4.97
N LEU A 399 4.90 -14.03 4.11
CA LEU A 399 5.89 -13.01 4.49
C LEU A 399 5.49 -11.59 4.10
N ALA A 400 4.26 -11.42 3.57
CA ALA A 400 3.79 -10.13 3.13
C ALA A 400 3.68 -9.14 4.29
N PHE A 401 3.91 -7.87 4.00
CA PHE A 401 3.95 -6.79 4.97
C PHE A 401 3.11 -5.61 4.48
N CYS A 402 2.36 -5.00 5.39
CA CYS A 402 1.66 -3.75 5.12
C CYS A 402 1.98 -2.73 6.22
N PRO A 403 2.57 -1.58 5.88
CA PRO A 403 2.93 -0.54 6.84
C PRO A 403 1.75 -0.16 7.75
N GLY A 404 1.99 -0.25 9.06
CA GLY A 404 1.01 0.05 10.08
C GLY A 404 -0.06 -1.03 10.28
N LEU A 405 -0.06 -2.16 9.57
CA LEU A 405 -0.95 -3.30 9.88
C LEU A 405 -0.17 -4.53 10.33
N SER A 406 1.08 -4.65 9.87
CA SER A 406 2.00 -5.71 10.26
C SER A 406 3.00 -5.20 11.28
N ALA A 407 3.31 -6.00 12.29
CA ALA A 407 4.45 -5.75 13.17
C ALA A 407 5.79 -5.96 12.44
N THR A 408 6.79 -5.16 12.78
CA THR A 408 8.16 -5.29 12.27
C THR A 408 9.03 -5.94 13.35
N ASN A 409 9.41 -7.20 13.17
CA ASN A 409 10.45 -7.82 13.99
C ASN A 409 11.81 -7.60 13.31
N ALA A 410 12.65 -6.76 13.90
CA ALA A 410 13.98 -6.46 13.35
C ALA A 410 14.93 -7.68 13.33
N GLU A 411 14.64 -8.71 14.13
CA GLU A 411 15.42 -9.95 14.20
C GLU A 411 15.06 -10.98 13.13
N ASP A 412 13.92 -10.82 12.45
CA ASP A 412 13.50 -11.70 11.38
C ASP A 412 13.92 -11.10 10.03
N LEU A 413 14.85 -11.77 9.34
CA LEU A 413 15.18 -11.50 7.95
C LEU A 413 14.38 -12.46 7.06
N PRO A 414 13.16 -12.10 6.62
CA PRO A 414 12.32 -13.01 5.86
C PRO A 414 12.76 -13.10 4.41
N GLY A 415 12.43 -14.23 3.82
CA GLY A 415 12.59 -14.50 2.40
C GLY A 415 13.73 -15.46 2.11
N THR A 416 13.93 -15.71 0.83
CA THR A 416 14.98 -16.61 0.34
C THR A 416 16.28 -15.81 0.14
N PRO A 417 17.39 -16.11 0.84
CA PRO A 417 18.54 -15.21 0.96
C PRO A 417 19.09 -14.63 -0.35
N SER A 418 19.08 -15.39 -1.44
CA SER A 418 19.59 -14.93 -2.74
C SER A 418 18.70 -13.87 -3.42
N TYR A 419 17.45 -13.70 -2.98
CA TYR A 419 16.47 -12.74 -3.51
C TYR A 419 16.27 -11.53 -2.58
N ILE A 420 16.82 -11.56 -1.37
CA ILE A 420 16.67 -10.50 -0.37
C ILE A 420 17.50 -9.28 -0.79
N ALA A 421 16.88 -8.10 -0.71
CA ALA A 421 17.54 -6.85 -1.05
C ALA A 421 18.66 -6.51 -0.02
N PRO A 422 19.80 -5.95 -0.46
CA PRO A 422 20.96 -5.67 0.42
C PRO A 422 20.65 -4.88 1.69
N GLU A 423 19.77 -3.88 1.60
CA GLU A 423 19.36 -3.03 2.71
C GLU A 423 18.54 -3.79 3.77
N ALA A 424 17.83 -4.86 3.40
CA ALA A 424 17.06 -5.67 4.34
C ALA A 424 17.96 -6.43 5.31
N PHE A 425 19.16 -6.86 4.87
CA PHE A 425 20.17 -7.47 5.75
C PHE A 425 20.68 -6.50 6.83
N ASN A 426 20.52 -5.19 6.63
CA ASN A 426 20.88 -4.16 7.59
C ASN A 426 19.71 -3.75 8.50
N GLY A 427 18.59 -4.49 8.47
CA GLY A 427 17.40 -4.18 9.26
C GLY A 427 16.59 -2.99 8.74
N ALA A 428 16.76 -2.59 7.47
CA ALA A 428 15.93 -1.55 6.88
C ALA A 428 14.45 -1.96 6.87
N GLU A 429 13.56 -0.99 7.11
CA GLU A 429 12.12 -1.23 7.05
C GLU A 429 11.68 -1.77 5.69
N ALA A 430 10.59 -2.54 5.68
CA ALA A 430 10.07 -3.12 4.46
C ALA A 430 9.63 -2.01 3.49
N HIS A 431 10.13 -2.06 2.25
CA HIS A 431 9.85 -1.04 1.24
C HIS A 431 9.54 -1.67 -0.13
N PRO A 432 8.64 -1.09 -0.96
CA PRO A 432 8.33 -1.60 -2.31
C PRO A 432 9.56 -1.85 -3.21
N ARG A 433 10.63 -1.07 -3.04
CA ARG A 433 11.89 -1.23 -3.79
C ARG A 433 12.66 -2.52 -3.46
N GLN A 434 12.36 -3.18 -2.34
CA GLN A 434 12.90 -4.50 -2.01
C GLN A 434 12.26 -5.59 -2.89
N ASP A 435 10.94 -5.51 -3.11
CA ASP A 435 10.26 -6.40 -4.06
C ASP A 435 10.76 -6.19 -5.49
N LEU A 436 11.04 -4.95 -5.89
CA LEU A 436 11.60 -4.67 -7.23
C LEU A 436 13.00 -5.28 -7.38
N TYR A 437 13.83 -5.26 -6.33
CA TYR A 437 15.10 -5.98 -6.35
C TYR A 437 14.88 -7.49 -6.50
N ALA A 438 13.97 -8.08 -5.72
CA ALA A 438 13.64 -9.51 -5.80
C ALA A 438 13.09 -9.92 -7.19
N VAL A 439 12.28 -9.07 -7.82
CA VAL A 439 11.85 -9.20 -9.23
C VAL A 439 13.07 -9.15 -10.16
N GLY A 440 14.01 -8.23 -9.94
CA GLY A 440 15.26 -8.14 -10.69
C GLY A 440 16.09 -9.42 -10.62
N VAL A 441 16.28 -9.95 -9.42
CA VAL A 441 17.00 -11.22 -9.22
C VAL A 441 16.26 -12.37 -9.90
N THR A 442 14.94 -12.45 -9.73
CA THR A 442 14.08 -13.47 -10.36
C THR A 442 14.21 -13.46 -11.87
N LEU A 443 14.05 -12.30 -12.49
CA LEU A 443 14.14 -12.16 -13.93
C LEU A 443 15.57 -12.40 -14.44
N TYR A 444 16.58 -11.93 -13.73
CA TYR A 444 17.99 -12.22 -14.03
C TYR A 444 18.27 -13.73 -14.03
N TYR A 445 17.81 -14.43 -12.99
CA TYR A 445 18.00 -15.87 -12.82
C TYR A 445 17.29 -16.65 -13.92
N LEU A 446 16.04 -16.32 -14.23
CA LEU A 446 15.29 -16.97 -15.30
C LEU A 446 15.91 -16.77 -16.69
N LEU A 447 16.68 -15.69 -16.90
CA LEU A 447 17.34 -15.38 -18.17
C LEU A 447 18.72 -16.02 -18.33
N THR A 448 19.45 -16.16 -17.22
CA THR A 448 20.88 -16.53 -17.23
C THR A 448 21.18 -17.87 -16.55
N GLY A 449 20.29 -18.33 -15.66
CA GLY A 449 20.49 -19.45 -14.76
C GLY A 449 21.48 -19.21 -13.62
N HIS A 450 21.91 -17.96 -13.42
CA HIS A 450 22.87 -17.57 -12.39
C HIS A 450 22.28 -16.47 -11.51
N TYR A 451 22.81 -16.31 -10.29
CA TYR A 451 22.48 -15.18 -9.42
C TYR A 451 23.44 -14.02 -9.65
N PRO A 452 22.98 -12.76 -9.57
CA PRO A 452 23.82 -11.59 -9.84
C PRO A 452 25.01 -11.45 -8.87
N TYR A 453 24.87 -11.96 -7.64
CA TYR A 453 25.89 -11.95 -6.59
C TYR A 453 26.42 -13.35 -6.22
N GLY A 454 26.07 -14.36 -7.02
CA GLY A 454 26.20 -15.77 -6.65
C GLY A 454 25.17 -16.20 -5.61
N GLU A 455 25.17 -17.49 -5.26
CA GLU A 455 24.29 -18.02 -4.22
C GLU A 455 24.69 -17.45 -2.85
N ILE A 456 23.69 -16.99 -2.11
CA ILE A 456 23.84 -16.45 -0.75
C ILE A 456 23.20 -17.45 0.22
N GLU A 457 23.97 -17.84 1.24
CA GLU A 457 23.46 -18.63 2.36
C GLU A 457 22.89 -17.70 3.44
N ALA A 458 21.90 -18.17 4.20
CA ALA A 458 21.16 -17.36 5.19
C ALA A 458 22.05 -16.67 6.25
N PHE A 459 23.25 -17.20 6.53
CA PHE A 459 24.15 -16.67 7.57
C PHE A 459 25.27 -15.76 7.02
N GLN A 460 25.36 -15.59 5.70
CA GLN A 460 26.43 -14.81 5.07
C GLN A 460 26.05 -13.32 4.95
N HIS A 461 26.60 -12.49 5.83
CA HIS A 461 26.59 -11.04 5.65
C HIS A 461 27.65 -10.65 4.60
N ARG A 462 27.29 -10.64 3.32
CA ARG A 462 28.20 -10.22 2.26
C ARG A 462 28.23 -8.69 2.14
N ARG A 463 29.42 -8.15 1.85
CA ARG A 463 29.53 -6.84 1.23
C ARG A 463 29.04 -6.96 -0.21
N PHE A 464 27.87 -6.41 -0.49
CA PHE A 464 27.34 -6.35 -1.86
C PHE A 464 28.23 -5.43 -2.70
N GLY A 465 28.91 -6.02 -3.68
CA GLY A 465 29.71 -5.29 -4.68
C GLY A 465 28.87 -4.89 -5.89
N THR A 466 29.50 -4.86 -7.06
CA THR A 466 28.79 -4.71 -8.34
C THR A 466 28.19 -6.05 -8.77
N PRO A 467 26.91 -6.11 -9.17
CA PRO A 467 26.32 -7.35 -9.68
C PRO A 467 27.02 -7.77 -10.97
N ILE A 468 27.10 -9.08 -11.23
CA ILE A 468 27.62 -9.58 -12.50
C ILE A 468 26.61 -9.24 -13.61
N PRO A 469 26.98 -8.50 -14.68
CA PRO A 469 26.03 -8.14 -15.72
C PRO A 469 25.49 -9.37 -16.45
N ALA A 470 24.19 -9.38 -16.77
CA ALA A 470 23.54 -10.51 -17.45
C ALA A 470 24.19 -10.81 -18.81
N SER A 471 24.71 -9.77 -19.48
CA SER A 471 25.42 -9.86 -20.76
C SER A 471 26.71 -10.68 -20.71
N ARG A 472 27.25 -10.97 -19.53
CA ARG A 472 28.38 -11.89 -19.34
C ARG A 472 27.98 -13.35 -19.62
N TYR A 473 26.78 -13.74 -19.21
CA TYR A 473 26.25 -15.09 -19.39
C TYR A 473 25.44 -15.22 -20.69
N ARG A 474 24.80 -14.13 -21.13
CA ARG A 474 24.04 -14.06 -22.38
C ARG A 474 24.52 -12.87 -23.25
N PRO A 475 25.60 -13.03 -24.03
CA PRO A 475 26.16 -11.94 -24.84
C PRO A 475 25.25 -11.44 -25.97
N ASP A 476 24.22 -12.21 -26.31
CA ASP A 476 23.18 -11.92 -27.29
C ASP A 476 22.13 -10.92 -26.80
N LEU A 477 22.13 -10.57 -25.50
CA LEU A 477 21.15 -9.64 -24.94
C LEU A 477 21.30 -8.23 -25.52
N PRO A 478 20.18 -7.57 -25.86
CA PRO A 478 20.17 -6.15 -26.17
C PRO A 478 20.75 -5.33 -25.02
N GLN A 479 21.52 -4.28 -25.34
CA GLN A 479 22.18 -3.45 -24.34
C GLN A 479 21.19 -2.81 -23.36
N TRP A 480 20.05 -2.34 -23.88
CA TRP A 480 19.00 -1.72 -23.06
C TRP A 480 18.49 -2.68 -21.97
N LEU A 481 18.43 -3.98 -22.26
CA LEU A 481 17.91 -4.97 -21.32
C LEU A 481 18.92 -5.27 -20.22
N SER A 482 20.20 -5.36 -20.56
CA SER A 482 21.27 -5.46 -19.55
C SER A 482 21.22 -4.24 -18.63
N GLN A 483 21.09 -3.04 -19.19
CA GLN A 483 21.01 -1.79 -18.40
C GLN A 483 19.79 -1.74 -17.49
N SER A 484 18.63 -2.22 -17.96
CA SER A 484 17.42 -2.28 -17.13
C SER A 484 17.58 -3.24 -15.95
N LEU A 485 18.14 -4.44 -16.17
CA LEU A 485 18.45 -5.38 -15.09
C LEU A 485 19.51 -4.82 -14.13
N ASP A 486 20.57 -4.20 -14.66
CA ASP A 486 21.63 -3.61 -13.84
C ASP A 486 21.10 -2.47 -12.96
N LYS A 487 20.11 -1.69 -13.43
CA LYS A 487 19.41 -0.66 -12.63
C LYS A 487 18.54 -1.28 -11.54
N ALA A 488 17.77 -2.32 -11.85
CA ALA A 488 16.94 -3.01 -10.85
C ALA A 488 17.76 -3.70 -9.74
N LEU A 489 18.98 -4.13 -10.06
CA LEU A 489 19.88 -4.87 -9.17
C LEU A 489 20.88 -3.98 -8.42
N GLN A 490 20.75 -2.65 -8.47
CA GLN A 490 21.62 -1.75 -7.70
C GLN A 490 21.52 -2.04 -6.20
N ALA A 491 22.65 -2.03 -5.49
CA ALA A 491 22.65 -2.28 -4.05
C ALA A 491 21.97 -1.13 -3.28
N ASP A 492 22.17 0.10 -3.73
CA ASP A 492 21.51 1.30 -3.21
C ASP A 492 20.05 1.37 -3.73
N PRO A 493 19.03 1.37 -2.86
CA PRO A 493 17.64 1.46 -3.27
C PRO A 493 17.29 2.77 -3.98
N ASP A 494 18.02 3.87 -3.77
CA ASP A 494 17.78 5.15 -4.47
C ASP A 494 18.25 5.15 -5.92
N GLN A 495 19.08 4.18 -6.29
CA GLN A 495 19.54 4.00 -7.68
C GLN A 495 18.71 2.99 -8.47
N ARG A 496 17.72 2.36 -7.82
CA ARG A 496 16.77 1.42 -8.46
C ARG A 496 15.60 2.16 -9.09
N TYR A 497 14.72 1.37 -9.70
CA TYR A 497 13.37 1.82 -10.04
C TYR A 497 12.61 2.22 -8.79
N GLU A 498 11.91 3.35 -8.85
CA GLU A 498 11.08 3.85 -7.76
C GLU A 498 9.79 3.04 -7.65
N THR A 499 9.18 2.72 -8.80
CA THR A 499 7.90 2.00 -8.89
C THR A 499 7.95 0.91 -9.96
N SER A 500 7.08 -0.09 -9.82
CA SER A 500 6.93 -1.14 -10.83
C SER A 500 6.43 -0.56 -12.16
N GLU A 501 5.58 0.45 -12.12
CA GLU A 501 5.06 1.18 -13.28
C GLU A 501 6.16 1.90 -14.06
N GLN A 502 7.09 2.55 -13.37
CA GLN A 502 8.25 3.17 -14.01
C GLN A 502 9.06 2.12 -14.77
N TRP A 503 9.33 0.98 -14.13
CA TRP A 503 10.09 -0.08 -14.77
C TRP A 503 9.36 -0.69 -15.95
N LEU A 504 8.06 -0.99 -15.79
CA LEU A 504 7.22 -1.51 -16.86
C LEU A 504 7.19 -0.57 -18.08
N LEU A 505 7.04 0.74 -17.85
CA LEU A 505 7.04 1.73 -18.91
C LEU A 505 8.38 1.77 -19.66
N GLU A 506 9.50 1.73 -18.95
CA GLU A 506 10.83 1.66 -19.58
C GLU A 506 11.00 0.37 -20.41
N LEU A 507 10.48 -0.76 -19.93
CA LEU A 507 10.53 -2.06 -20.62
C LEU A 507 9.70 -2.03 -21.91
N GLU A 508 8.46 -1.56 -21.86
CA GLU A 508 7.55 -1.45 -23.01
C GLU A 508 8.07 -0.43 -24.05
N GLN A 509 8.62 0.71 -23.61
CA GLN A 509 9.22 1.69 -24.53
C GLN A 509 10.48 1.17 -25.22
N ALA A 510 11.28 0.35 -24.55
CA ALA A 510 12.50 -0.22 -25.10
C ALA A 510 12.22 -1.27 -26.18
N GLU A 511 11.10 -1.98 -26.11
CA GLU A 511 10.63 -2.90 -27.14
C GLU A 511 10.39 -2.19 -28.48
N HIS A 512 9.86 -0.97 -28.44
CA HIS A 512 9.59 -0.16 -29.63
C HIS A 512 10.83 0.53 -30.21
N ARG A 513 11.99 0.47 -29.54
CA ARG A 513 13.24 1.00 -30.08
C ARG A 513 13.88 -0.02 -31.02
N PRO A 514 14.20 0.34 -32.28
CA PRO A 514 14.87 -0.58 -33.18
C PRO A 514 16.20 -1.03 -32.56
N LEU A 515 16.45 -2.35 -32.57
CA LEU A 515 17.67 -2.97 -32.07
C LEU A 515 18.88 -2.34 -32.75
N VAL A 516 19.53 -1.38 -32.09
CA VAL A 516 20.83 -0.90 -32.53
C VAL A 516 21.82 -2.02 -32.23
N ALA A 517 22.09 -2.84 -33.25
CA ALA A 517 23.09 -3.88 -33.19
C ALA A 517 24.42 -3.28 -32.72
N ARG A 518 25.13 -3.97 -31.83
CA ARG A 518 26.48 -3.58 -31.37
C ARG A 518 27.30 -3.14 -32.58
N PRO A 519 27.96 -1.96 -32.56
CA PRO A 519 28.97 -1.67 -33.57
C PRO A 519 30.05 -2.75 -33.45
N ARG A 520 30.10 -3.66 -34.43
CA ARG A 520 31.16 -4.67 -34.50
C ARG A 520 32.52 -3.97 -34.40
N PRO A 521 33.47 -4.47 -33.60
CA PRO A 521 34.82 -3.91 -33.55
C PRO A 521 35.39 -3.72 -34.96
N LEU A 522 36.21 -2.68 -35.18
CA LEU A 522 36.78 -2.38 -36.50
C LEU A 522 37.50 -3.58 -37.13
N LEU A 523 38.08 -4.45 -36.30
CA LEU A 523 38.74 -5.69 -36.72
C LEU A 523 37.79 -6.69 -37.41
N GLU A 524 36.53 -6.74 -36.97
CA GLU A 524 35.50 -7.59 -37.58
C GLU A 524 34.78 -6.90 -38.75
N ARG A 525 34.64 -5.57 -38.71
CA ARG A 525 33.99 -4.81 -39.79
C ARG A 525 34.87 -4.70 -41.03
N GLU A 526 36.13 -4.37 -40.83
CA GLU A 526 37.09 -4.08 -41.89
C GLU A 526 38.49 -4.60 -41.52
N PRO A 527 38.68 -5.93 -41.46
CA PRO A 527 39.95 -6.53 -41.06
C PRO A 527 41.11 -5.98 -41.91
N LEU A 528 40.88 -5.78 -43.21
CA LEU A 528 41.88 -5.25 -44.13
C LEU A 528 42.31 -3.81 -43.81
N LYS A 529 41.43 -2.94 -43.26
CA LYS A 529 41.81 -1.58 -42.86
C LYS A 529 42.66 -1.59 -41.60
N VAL A 530 42.31 -2.41 -40.62
CA VAL A 530 43.10 -2.56 -39.38
C VAL A 530 44.48 -3.13 -39.68
N TRP A 531 44.57 -4.15 -40.54
CA TRP A 531 45.85 -4.71 -41.00
C TRP A 531 46.66 -3.73 -41.85
N ARG A 532 46.03 -2.89 -42.67
CA ARG A 532 46.73 -1.84 -43.43
C ARG A 532 47.27 -0.75 -42.50
N TRP A 533 46.50 -0.34 -41.49
CA TRP A 533 46.91 0.68 -40.53
C TRP A 533 48.05 0.17 -39.64
N SER A 534 47.97 -1.07 -39.15
CA SER A 534 49.07 -1.68 -38.40
C SER A 534 50.35 -1.84 -39.23
N ARG A 535 50.23 -2.15 -40.54
CA ARG A 535 51.37 -2.20 -41.47
C ARG A 535 51.96 -0.82 -41.74
N CYS A 536 51.12 0.21 -41.92
CA CYS A 536 51.56 1.59 -42.07
C CYS A 536 52.27 2.09 -40.80
N CYS A 537 51.74 1.80 -39.61
CA CYS A 537 52.41 2.12 -38.35
C CYS A 537 53.76 1.39 -38.21
N ALA A 538 53.85 0.12 -38.60
CA ALA A 538 55.11 -0.63 -38.59
C ALA A 538 56.14 -0.09 -39.61
N ILE A 539 55.69 0.40 -40.77
CA ILE A 539 56.55 1.04 -41.78
C ILE A 539 57.00 2.43 -41.30
N CYS A 540 56.11 3.23 -40.72
CA CYS A 540 56.45 4.52 -40.12
C CYS A 540 57.42 4.38 -38.94
N TRP A 541 57.30 3.31 -38.14
CA TRP A 541 58.25 2.98 -37.08
C TRP A 541 59.63 2.61 -37.66
N ARG A 542 59.67 1.83 -38.75
CA ARG A 542 60.93 1.49 -39.43
C ARG A 542 61.57 2.68 -40.16
N SER A 543 60.80 3.64 -40.66
CA SER A 543 61.32 4.83 -41.35
C SER A 543 61.74 5.97 -40.42
N SER A 544 61.40 5.90 -39.13
CA SER A 544 61.85 6.86 -38.11
C SER A 544 63.09 6.38 -37.34
N GLY A 545 63.60 5.19 -37.64
CA GLY A 545 64.83 4.62 -37.06
C GLY A 545 66.05 4.78 -37.96
N SER A 546 66.49 6.01 -38.21
CA SER A 546 67.84 6.29 -38.70
C SER A 546 68.24 7.68 -38.25
N TRP A 547 68.70 7.83 -37.00
CA TRP A 547 69.70 8.82 -36.54
C TRP A 547 70.14 8.42 -35.13
N GLY A 548 71.44 8.21 -34.94
CA GLY A 548 72.10 8.24 -33.63
C GLY A 548 72.26 6.89 -32.90
N ALA A 549 73.40 6.23 -33.13
CA ALA A 549 73.92 5.20 -32.25
C ALA A 549 74.40 5.81 -30.92
N THR A 550 73.96 5.24 -29.80
CA THR A 550 74.76 5.09 -28.59
C THR A 550 74.36 3.79 -27.87
N ASP A 551 75.38 3.05 -27.47
CA ASP A 551 75.32 1.74 -26.82
C ASP A 551 74.45 1.73 -25.54
N SER A 552 73.56 0.75 -25.43
CA SER A 552 73.43 -0.08 -24.21
C SER A 552 72.50 -1.27 -24.47
N ALA A 553 72.90 -2.42 -23.93
CA ALA A 553 72.35 -3.74 -24.18
C ALA A 553 71.02 -4.01 -23.47
N ALA A 554 70.08 -4.70 -24.14
CA ALA A 554 69.17 -5.71 -23.57
C ALA A 554 68.36 -6.44 -24.69
N PRO A 555 67.94 -7.71 -24.49
CA PRO A 555 67.71 -8.67 -25.58
C PRO A 555 66.28 -8.77 -26.12
N ALA A 556 66.18 -9.44 -27.27
CA ALA A 556 65.02 -9.67 -28.13
C ALA A 556 63.87 -10.51 -27.53
N PRO A 557 62.63 -10.35 -28.05
CA PRO A 557 61.53 -11.28 -27.77
C PRO A 557 61.53 -12.47 -28.74
N LEU A 558 61.15 -13.63 -28.22
CA LEU A 558 61.01 -14.91 -28.91
C LEU A 558 59.88 -14.87 -29.97
N LEU A 559 60.23 -15.36 -31.15
CA LEU A 559 59.36 -15.69 -32.27
C LEU A 559 58.34 -16.77 -31.87
N CYS A 560 57.09 -16.62 -32.30
CA CYS A 560 56.19 -17.75 -32.51
C CYS A 560 55.63 -17.67 -33.93
N SER A 561 55.84 -18.76 -34.65
CA SER A 561 55.66 -19.00 -36.07
C SER A 561 54.20 -19.12 -36.49
N THR A 562 53.89 -18.59 -37.67
CA THR A 562 52.70 -18.93 -38.46
C THR A 562 52.77 -20.38 -38.94
N PRO A 563 51.62 -21.00 -39.24
CA PRO A 563 51.52 -21.71 -40.50
C PRO A 563 50.32 -21.31 -41.36
N GLN A 564 50.52 -21.55 -42.65
CA GLN A 564 49.75 -21.16 -43.82
C GLN A 564 48.34 -21.74 -43.91
N ALA A 565 47.50 -20.98 -44.60
CA ALA A 565 46.16 -21.32 -45.07
C ALA A 565 46.17 -22.24 -46.32
N SER A 566 45.09 -22.98 -46.50
CA SER A 566 44.54 -23.53 -47.76
C SER A 566 43.05 -23.82 -47.43
N ALA A 567 42.01 -23.55 -48.21
CA ALA A 567 41.84 -23.25 -49.62
C ALA A 567 40.43 -22.62 -49.85
N GLU A 568 40.35 -21.76 -50.86
CA GLU A 568 39.26 -21.64 -51.85
C GLU A 568 37.79 -21.45 -51.44
N ILE A 569 37.24 -20.28 -51.79
CA ILE A 569 35.81 -20.09 -52.09
C ILE A 569 35.69 -19.44 -53.48
N THR A 570 35.10 -20.19 -54.41
CA THR A 570 34.63 -19.72 -55.72
C THR A 570 33.28 -19.03 -55.55
N ALA A 571 33.14 -17.85 -56.16
CA ALA A 571 31.93 -17.04 -56.19
C ALA A 571 30.88 -17.59 -57.17
N THR A 572 29.59 -17.36 -56.91
CA THR A 572 28.57 -17.14 -57.96
C THR A 572 27.51 -16.17 -57.45
N ILE A 573 27.31 -15.10 -58.23
CA ILE A 573 26.33 -14.02 -58.09
C ILE A 573 25.04 -14.43 -58.80
N ALA A 574 23.86 -14.09 -58.26
CA ALA A 574 22.67 -13.83 -59.07
C ALA A 574 21.63 -12.93 -58.36
N ASN A 575 21.48 -11.72 -58.94
CA ASN A 575 20.25 -10.95 -59.20
C ASN A 575 19.42 -10.28 -58.07
N THR A 576 19.63 -8.95 -57.97
CA THR A 576 18.69 -7.79 -57.98
C THR A 576 17.19 -8.01 -58.30
N PRO A 577 16.26 -7.03 -58.10
CA PRO A 577 16.37 -5.69 -57.48
C PRO A 577 15.22 -5.24 -56.53
N VAL A 578 15.42 -4.06 -55.95
CA VAL A 578 14.48 -3.18 -55.22
C VAL A 578 13.67 -2.32 -56.20
N TYR A 579 12.35 -2.10 -55.99
CA TYR A 579 11.71 -0.77 -55.82
C TYR A 579 10.16 -0.79 -55.75
N ALA A 580 9.67 0.15 -54.91
CA ALA A 580 8.44 0.96 -55.01
C ALA A 580 7.10 0.39 -54.53
N ARG A 581 6.60 0.94 -53.40
CA ARG A 581 5.60 2.02 -53.40
C ARG A 581 5.31 2.51 -51.98
N GLU A 582 5.70 3.76 -51.70
CA GLU A 582 5.04 4.64 -50.73
C GLU A 582 3.93 5.40 -51.45
N HIS A 583 2.73 5.37 -50.89
CA HIS A 583 1.66 6.38 -50.89
C HIS A 583 0.30 5.68 -50.79
N GLU A 584 -0.24 5.59 -49.57
CA GLU A 584 -1.66 5.77 -49.26
C GLU A 584 -1.89 5.61 -47.75
N LEU A 585 -2.80 6.40 -47.20
CA LEU A 585 -3.33 6.40 -45.81
C LEU A 585 -2.62 7.31 -44.79
N ALA A 586 -2.52 8.59 -45.14
CA ALA A 586 -2.71 9.67 -44.16
C ALA A 586 -4.17 10.16 -44.23
N GLN A 587 -5.10 9.49 -43.54
CA GLN A 587 -6.45 9.98 -43.21
C GLN A 587 -7.18 8.94 -42.32
N ALA A 588 -6.94 8.96 -41.00
CA ALA A 588 -7.86 8.38 -39.99
C ALA A 588 -7.36 8.61 -38.55
N LEU A 589 -7.06 9.85 -38.12
CA LEU A 589 -6.84 10.12 -36.69
C LEU A 589 -7.36 11.51 -36.34
N HIS A 590 -8.67 11.65 -36.19
CA HIS A 590 -9.35 12.70 -35.41
C HIS A 590 -10.69 12.17 -34.89
N SER A 591 -10.71 11.59 -33.68
CA SER A 591 -11.83 11.74 -32.72
C SER A 591 -11.48 11.17 -31.34
N PRO A 592 -11.83 11.88 -30.25
CA PRO A 592 -11.61 11.43 -28.88
C PRO A 592 -12.64 10.40 -28.40
N PHE A 593 -12.19 9.57 -27.47
CA PHE A 593 -12.92 8.53 -26.74
C PHE A 593 -14.28 9.01 -26.19
N GLN A 594 -15.36 8.35 -26.62
CA GLN A 594 -16.66 8.36 -25.95
C GLN A 594 -16.73 7.24 -24.90
N ILE A 595 -17.19 7.61 -23.71
CA ILE A 595 -17.52 6.74 -22.58
C ILE A 595 -18.81 5.97 -22.92
N ILE A 596 -18.75 4.63 -22.84
CA ILE A 596 -19.91 3.75 -23.01
C ILE A 596 -20.65 3.66 -21.67
N HIS A 597 -21.79 4.34 -21.56
CA HIS A 597 -22.82 4.04 -20.57
C HIS A 597 -23.84 3.07 -21.18
N ASN A 598 -24.00 1.91 -20.56
CA ASN A 598 -24.98 0.90 -20.93
C ASN A 598 -26.18 1.00 -19.98
N ALA A 599 -27.29 1.61 -20.43
CA ALA A 599 -28.60 1.48 -19.80
C ALA A 599 -29.69 1.71 -20.86
N GLN A 600 -30.51 0.68 -21.08
CA GLN A 600 -31.65 0.71 -21.99
C GLN A 600 -32.76 1.64 -21.48
N PRO A 601 -33.43 2.41 -22.36
CA PRO A 601 -34.69 3.08 -22.02
C PRO A 601 -35.88 2.27 -22.54
N SER A 602 -36.78 1.90 -21.63
CA SER A 602 -38.13 1.45 -21.97
C SER A 602 -39.02 2.67 -22.24
N THR A 603 -39.62 2.65 -23.43
CA THR A 603 -40.58 3.59 -24.01
C THR A 603 -41.82 3.85 -23.14
N MET A 604 -42.18 5.11 -22.92
CA MET A 604 -43.59 5.55 -22.91
C MET A 604 -43.75 6.96 -23.47
N LYS A 605 -44.84 7.12 -24.21
CA LYS A 605 -45.18 8.20 -25.15
C LYS A 605 -45.52 9.54 -24.48
N ALA A 606 -45.27 10.59 -25.25
CA ALA A 606 -45.65 11.98 -25.04
C ALA A 606 -47.16 12.27 -25.16
N ALA A 607 -47.63 13.31 -24.45
CA ALA A 607 -48.55 14.33 -24.94
C ALA A 607 -48.47 15.62 -24.06
N PRO A 608 -48.68 16.84 -24.61
CA PRO A 608 -48.29 18.13 -24.00
C PRO A 608 -49.46 18.90 -23.34
N PRO A 609 -49.24 20.11 -22.77
CA PRO A 609 -50.14 20.74 -21.79
C PRO A 609 -51.12 21.74 -22.40
N GLU A 610 -52.26 21.96 -21.73
CA GLU A 610 -53.16 23.08 -22.02
C GLU A 610 -53.25 24.06 -20.83
N ARG A 611 -53.28 25.34 -21.21
CA ARG A 611 -53.27 26.57 -20.41
C ARG A 611 -54.67 26.94 -19.94
N THR A 612 -54.78 27.61 -18.79
CA THR A 612 -55.60 28.84 -18.51
C THR A 612 -55.41 29.16 -17.02
N GLY A 613 -54.80 30.27 -16.61
CA GLY A 613 -55.43 31.60 -16.49
C GLY A 613 -55.28 32.13 -15.05
N PRO A 614 -55.34 33.45 -14.79
CA PRO A 614 -54.55 34.12 -13.75
C PRO A 614 -55.36 34.67 -12.56
N ASP A 615 -54.75 34.87 -11.38
CA ASP A 615 -54.81 36.13 -10.59
C ASP A 615 -54.18 36.03 -9.17
N LYS A 616 -53.48 37.14 -8.80
CA LYS A 616 -53.38 37.85 -7.49
C LYS A 616 -52.85 37.19 -6.19
N GLY A 617 -51.79 37.80 -5.65
CA GLY A 617 -51.78 38.42 -4.30
C GLY A 617 -51.22 37.66 -3.07
N VAL A 618 -49.93 37.89 -2.75
CA VAL A 618 -49.29 38.27 -1.43
C VAL A 618 -50.04 37.95 -0.09
N PRO A 619 -49.39 37.67 1.09
CA PRO A 619 -48.34 36.71 1.48
C PRO A 619 -48.56 36.03 2.90
N VAL A 620 -47.56 35.26 3.39
CA VAL A 620 -47.21 34.95 4.82
C VAL A 620 -47.90 33.79 5.61
N ARG A 621 -47.01 32.93 6.17
CA ARG A 621 -47.03 32.07 7.41
C ARG A 621 -47.54 30.61 7.42
N GLN A 622 -46.58 29.74 7.76
CA GLN A 622 -46.56 28.61 8.72
C GLN A 622 -47.76 27.64 8.78
N LEU A 623 -47.51 26.34 8.59
CA LEU A 623 -47.57 25.33 9.67
C LEU A 623 -47.12 23.93 9.20
N ALA A 624 -46.62 23.19 10.19
CA ALA A 624 -45.97 21.89 10.18
C ALA A 624 -46.81 20.71 9.68
N GLY A 625 -46.13 19.59 9.34
CA GLY A 625 -46.76 18.27 9.39
C GLY A 625 -46.02 17.12 8.71
N ARG A 626 -45.46 16.21 9.54
CA ARG A 626 -45.19 14.75 9.33
C ARG A 626 -44.01 14.41 8.41
N LEU A 627 -42.91 13.76 8.81
CA LEU A 627 -42.64 12.69 9.80
C LEU A 627 -43.61 11.50 9.73
N PHE A 628 -43.14 10.41 9.10
CA PHE A 628 -43.64 9.05 9.29
C PHE A 628 -42.48 8.12 9.65
N LEU A 629 -42.62 7.50 10.83
CA LEU A 629 -41.88 6.37 11.38
C LEU A 629 -42.19 5.05 10.64
N PHE A 630 -41.31 4.06 10.83
CA PHE A 630 -41.54 2.67 11.34
C PHE A 630 -40.38 1.78 10.82
N ALA A 631 -39.74 0.85 11.55
CA ALA A 631 -39.66 0.51 12.97
C ALA A 631 -38.51 -0.51 13.20
N HIS A 632 -38.09 -0.60 14.46
CA HIS A 632 -37.17 -1.57 15.08
C HIS A 632 -37.65 -3.03 15.06
N THR A 633 -36.69 -3.96 15.20
CA THR A 633 -36.75 -5.05 16.21
C THR A 633 -35.34 -5.42 16.70
N VAL A 634 -35.18 -5.41 18.02
CA VAL A 634 -34.04 -5.91 18.81
C VAL A 634 -34.55 -7.10 19.63
N SER A 635 -33.71 -8.10 19.92
CA SER A 635 -33.97 -9.07 20.98
C SER A 635 -32.67 -9.38 21.74
N SER A 636 -32.73 -9.14 23.04
CA SER A 636 -31.78 -9.58 24.07
C SER A 636 -32.54 -10.49 25.05
N PRO A 637 -31.87 -11.42 25.75
CA PRO A 637 -32.42 -11.98 26.98
C PRO A 637 -31.49 -11.75 28.19
N LEU A 638 -32.08 -11.44 29.34
CA LEU A 638 -31.45 -11.51 30.66
C LEU A 638 -32.36 -12.27 31.64
N SER A 639 -31.76 -13.28 32.27
CA SER A 639 -31.89 -13.82 33.63
C SER A 639 -33.19 -13.64 34.45
N GLY A 640 -33.62 -14.74 35.07
CA GLY A 640 -34.43 -14.77 36.29
C GLY A 640 -34.79 -16.19 36.74
N ASP A 641 -34.17 -16.67 37.82
CA ASP A 641 -34.35 -17.97 38.49
C ASP A 641 -35.75 -18.18 39.11
N SER A 642 -36.21 -19.44 39.16
CA SER A 642 -36.50 -20.23 40.38
C SER A 642 -37.62 -21.29 40.23
N GLU A 643 -37.23 -22.52 40.60
CA GLU A 643 -37.99 -23.60 41.26
C GLU A 643 -39.36 -24.09 40.73
N ALA A 644 -39.43 -25.35 40.29
CA ALA A 644 -39.87 -26.48 41.15
C ALA A 644 -40.16 -27.77 40.32
N ARG A 645 -39.65 -28.89 40.85
CA ARG A 645 -39.85 -30.33 40.51
C ARG A 645 -38.89 -30.97 39.51
#